data_AF-H5TRF8-F1
#
_entry.id   AF-H5TRF8-F1
#
_cell.length_a   1.000
_cell.length_b   1.000
_cell.length_c   1.000
_cell.angle_alpha   90.00
_cell.angle_beta   90.00
_cell.angle_gamma   90.00
#
_symmetry.space_group_name_H-M   'P 1'
#
loop_
_entity.id
_entity.type
_entity.pdbx_description
1 polymer ?
#
loop_
_entity_poly.entity_id
_entity_poly.type
_entity_poly.pdbx_seq_one_letter_code
_entity_poly.pdbx_strand_id
1 'polypeptide(L)'
;MPQPATAPVHGTRINPDTHHCFRIAAAWAPRRRVRVDTANTHQYKTVRRFPRNVHDSIAPTQPWAVELFDTLGQLRIIGIDFDDKLGHHARPDTDADDLFTCLQHLGLPALLSSSSPHTRRRHIWILCADNGLTAPQTTTLRRLLAARYPSIDPTPLTNPDSGALRFPGAPHRAGGHAELIAVSTPPNCDPTAVLTGASRAATDIVDRLAAHFAATGTPPHLTNTPQPRQAAGVPRGWVVRDRDTLSAAITAATTELRCSRYRLAAHVTDAGLPPLELTATDVADQLPQLHTTPTAADAAVCLTSLPDATQPPPQPLDLTSTTIAPTAVHRVDDCVADRDSHTSIDDVWPADYATRAESLGLRDHLNALPARILALLNPAATVTDMRADASRIERSVLLACAHAGWDSDTVTLLQDAFAPAAFTHSQSQRLPATIHRQPRTPHAARTHLLRQFDRARAAVTRYTPRPDTDRDRTIDDITDRATRILAWADQQHITYRCDTHLLRRILEAHLVCALTGTSTYYASTRELARIAAVNSPQTAATYTRILVDLNVIDLRTPAAGRRAHEFELRTPDEPSWTQGVPAPHAPTRELATTAPSMKTLRESLQKKLGLFAHDVWTAPGGTHASLLLAALHTIPGCDTAAAACTTGLTADQVTRATRFLTDAGLLTTPDASPISDTQWQHAAQKTRTAGAWHRRRTRWTIQRACWDWWQAEHEFLAAPHDHKHTVWASTVLSTLGRYPRTTSPQPGGSTADHAAAYRRLAPRYTPTRWVTQ
;
A
#
# COMPACT_ATOMS: atom_id res chain seq x y z
N MET A 1 67.26 -26.80 -18.74
CA MET A 1 66.02 -27.47 -18.30
C MET A 1 65.31 -26.59 -17.28
N PRO A 2 64.15 -26.00 -17.61
CA PRO A 2 63.21 -25.53 -16.62
C PRO A 2 62.01 -26.50 -16.53
N GLN A 3 61.60 -26.80 -15.30
CA GLN A 3 60.51 -27.70 -14.92
C GLN A 3 59.16 -27.29 -15.56
N PRO A 4 58.28 -28.26 -15.86
CA PRO A 4 56.95 -27.99 -16.39
C PRO A 4 56.06 -27.34 -15.33
N ALA A 5 55.31 -26.32 -15.75
CA ALA A 5 54.31 -25.64 -14.96
C ALA A 5 53.26 -26.62 -14.42
N THR A 6 53.11 -26.67 -13.10
CA THR A 6 52.00 -27.33 -12.42
C THR A 6 50.70 -26.59 -12.73
N ALA A 7 49.77 -27.27 -13.40
CA ALA A 7 48.41 -26.81 -13.61
C ALA A 7 47.69 -26.55 -12.27
N PRO A 8 46.79 -25.55 -12.19
CA PRO A 8 46.02 -25.29 -10.97
C PRO A 8 45.00 -26.41 -10.75
N VAL A 9 45.09 -27.04 -9.58
CA VAL A 9 44.22 -28.11 -9.11
C VAL A 9 42.89 -27.53 -8.58
N HIS A 10 41.80 -27.98 -9.21
CA HIS A 10 40.43 -28.15 -8.72
C HIS A 10 39.59 -26.92 -8.34
N GLY A 11 38.68 -26.58 -9.26
CA GLY A 11 37.42 -25.94 -8.92
C GLY A 11 36.61 -26.80 -7.95
N THR A 12 36.18 -26.19 -6.86
CA THR A 12 35.29 -26.76 -5.84
C THR A 12 34.02 -27.26 -6.54
N ARG A 13 33.87 -28.59 -6.68
CA ARG A 13 32.59 -29.17 -7.09
C ARG A 13 31.55 -28.79 -6.04
N ILE A 14 30.65 -27.87 -6.38
CA ILE A 14 29.52 -27.49 -5.53
C ILE A 14 28.65 -28.75 -5.36
N ASN A 15 28.33 -29.11 -4.11
CA ASN A 15 27.47 -30.25 -3.82
C ASN A 15 26.13 -30.08 -4.57
N PRO A 16 25.65 -31.04 -5.38
CA PRO A 16 24.35 -30.95 -6.06
C PRO A 16 23.20 -30.62 -5.10
N ASP A 17 23.27 -31.05 -3.84
CA ASP A 17 22.30 -30.71 -2.80
C ASP A 17 22.24 -29.22 -2.50
N THR A 18 23.33 -28.45 -2.68
CA THR A 18 23.32 -26.99 -2.49
C THR A 18 22.39 -26.28 -3.48
N HIS A 19 22.41 -26.69 -4.75
CA HIS A 19 21.54 -26.11 -5.77
C HIS A 19 20.09 -26.54 -5.58
N HIS A 20 19.86 -27.81 -5.24
CA HIS A 20 18.52 -28.32 -4.92
C HIS A 20 17.92 -27.63 -3.69
N CYS A 21 18.68 -27.52 -2.60
CA CYS A 21 18.26 -26.80 -1.40
C CYS A 21 18.03 -25.31 -1.67
N PHE A 22 18.80 -24.67 -2.57
CA PHE A 22 18.54 -23.28 -2.96
C PHE A 22 17.21 -23.13 -3.72
N ARG A 23 16.82 -24.10 -4.55
CA ARG A 23 15.51 -24.12 -5.23
C ARG A 23 14.37 -24.34 -4.23
N ILE A 24 14.57 -25.23 -3.26
CA ILE A 24 13.62 -25.42 -2.15
C ILE A 24 13.50 -24.12 -1.34
N ALA A 25 14.63 -23.48 -1.00
CA ALA A 25 14.65 -22.20 -0.31
C ALA A 25 13.88 -21.11 -1.07
N ALA A 26 14.00 -21.07 -2.40
CA ALA A 26 13.26 -20.15 -3.24
C ALA A 26 11.74 -20.39 -3.23
N ALA A 27 11.30 -21.65 -3.08
CA ALA A 27 9.90 -22.01 -2.93
C ALA A 27 9.35 -21.67 -1.54
N TRP A 28 10.19 -21.78 -0.50
CA TRP A 28 9.85 -21.38 0.87
C TRP A 28 9.86 -19.86 1.07
N ALA A 29 10.74 -19.15 0.34
CA ALA A 29 11.04 -17.75 0.58
C ALA A 29 9.77 -16.87 0.55
N PRO A 30 9.44 -16.17 1.65
CA PRO A 30 8.25 -15.30 1.74
C PRO A 30 8.32 -14.10 0.80
N ARG A 31 9.53 -13.78 0.36
CA ARG A 31 9.86 -12.70 -0.57
C ARG A 31 10.63 -13.34 -1.73
N ARG A 32 10.40 -12.89 -2.96
CA ARG A 32 11.10 -13.40 -4.17
C ARG A 32 12.58 -12.97 -4.24
N ARG A 33 13.29 -13.05 -3.12
CA ARG A 33 14.68 -12.65 -2.96
C ARG A 33 15.34 -13.40 -1.81
N VAL A 34 16.67 -13.42 -1.82
CA VAL A 34 17.55 -13.95 -0.78
C VAL A 34 18.55 -12.86 -0.41
N ARG A 35 18.99 -12.85 0.85
CA ARG A 35 20.06 -11.95 1.29
C ARG A 35 21.40 -12.64 1.14
N VAL A 36 22.41 -11.95 0.65
CA VAL A 36 23.74 -12.48 0.35
C VAL A 36 24.79 -11.67 1.12
N ASP A 37 25.76 -12.35 1.71
CA ASP A 37 26.90 -11.76 2.38
C ASP A 37 28.12 -11.76 1.46
N THR A 38 28.12 -10.82 0.52
CA THR A 38 29.16 -10.69 -0.52
C THR A 38 30.54 -10.36 0.04
N ALA A 39 30.58 -9.68 1.19
CA ALA A 39 31.80 -9.26 1.87
C ALA A 39 32.23 -10.22 3.01
N ASN A 40 31.53 -11.34 3.19
CA ASN A 40 31.81 -12.35 4.22
C ASN A 40 31.84 -11.79 5.67
N THR A 41 31.07 -10.73 5.90
CA THR A 41 31.04 -9.94 7.16
C THR A 41 29.93 -10.36 8.13
N HIS A 42 29.12 -11.34 7.74
CA HIS A 42 27.91 -11.80 8.44
C HIS A 42 26.79 -10.75 8.54
N GLN A 43 26.77 -9.75 7.65
CA GLN A 43 25.78 -8.66 7.69
C GLN A 43 24.67 -8.77 6.64
N TYR A 44 24.77 -9.72 5.69
CA TYR A 44 23.75 -10.02 4.64
C TYR A 44 23.10 -8.76 4.05
N LYS A 45 23.91 -7.77 3.66
CA LYS A 45 23.43 -6.46 3.19
C LYS A 45 22.95 -6.50 1.74
N THR A 46 23.53 -7.37 0.91
CA THR A 46 23.18 -7.48 -0.50
C THR A 46 21.91 -8.31 -0.67
N VAL A 47 21.01 -7.85 -1.53
CA VAL A 47 19.78 -8.57 -1.87
C VAL A 47 19.90 -9.12 -3.29
N ARG A 48 19.69 -10.43 -3.46
CA ARG A 48 19.65 -11.08 -4.77
C ARG A 48 18.24 -11.61 -5.01
N ARG A 49 17.60 -11.23 -6.10
CA ARG A 49 16.27 -11.75 -6.47
C ARG A 49 16.39 -13.18 -6.98
N PHE A 50 15.41 -14.02 -6.65
CA PHE A 50 15.29 -15.31 -7.33
C PHE A 50 14.85 -15.04 -8.78
N PRO A 51 15.42 -15.75 -9.77
CA PRO A 51 14.90 -15.71 -11.14
C PRO A 51 13.41 -16.05 -11.17
N ARG A 52 12.67 -15.50 -12.17
CA ARG A 52 11.24 -15.81 -12.37
C ARG A 52 10.97 -17.32 -12.40
N ASN A 53 11.92 -18.07 -12.93
CA ASN A 53 11.97 -19.53 -12.89
C ASN A 53 12.84 -19.99 -11.71
N VAL A 54 12.21 -20.54 -10.67
CA VAL A 54 12.95 -21.10 -9.52
C VAL A 54 13.98 -22.15 -9.98
N HIS A 55 13.72 -22.87 -11.07
CA HIS A 55 14.64 -23.86 -11.65
C HIS A 55 15.94 -23.30 -12.22
N ASP A 56 15.92 -22.04 -12.68
CA ASP A 56 17.10 -21.33 -13.18
C ASP A 56 17.90 -20.69 -12.03
N SER A 57 17.44 -20.89 -10.78
CA SER A 57 18.10 -20.39 -9.58
C SER A 57 19.39 -21.15 -9.33
N ILE A 58 20.50 -20.54 -9.74
CA ILE A 58 21.85 -20.99 -9.38
C ILE A 58 22.19 -20.42 -8.00
N ALA A 59 22.45 -21.30 -7.03
CA ALA A 59 22.85 -20.93 -5.67
C ALA A 59 24.04 -19.96 -5.69
N PRO A 60 24.00 -18.86 -4.91
CA PRO A 60 25.18 -18.03 -4.70
C PRO A 60 26.32 -18.86 -4.10
N THR A 61 27.55 -18.57 -4.53
CA THR A 61 28.75 -19.16 -3.94
C THR A 61 29.08 -18.54 -2.57
N GLN A 62 28.61 -17.31 -2.33
CA GLN A 62 28.72 -16.61 -1.05
C GLN A 62 27.63 -17.07 -0.06
N PRO A 63 27.82 -16.90 1.26
CA PRO A 63 26.78 -17.19 2.24
C PRO A 63 25.48 -16.42 1.94
N TRP A 64 24.35 -17.11 2.05
CA TRP A 64 23.04 -16.56 1.76
C TRP A 64 21.99 -16.97 2.80
N ALA A 65 21.02 -16.11 3.05
CA ALA A 65 20.00 -16.25 4.08
C ALA A 65 18.61 -15.90 3.55
N VAL A 66 17.61 -16.68 3.98
CA VAL A 66 16.20 -16.50 3.62
C VAL A 66 15.53 -15.60 4.65
N GLU A 67 14.79 -14.59 4.18
CA GLU A 67 13.98 -13.73 5.04
C GLU A 67 12.81 -14.52 5.63
N LEU A 68 12.51 -14.33 6.92
CA LEU A 68 11.51 -15.13 7.64
C LEU A 68 10.08 -14.57 7.52
N PHE A 69 9.98 -13.28 7.23
CA PHE A 69 8.73 -12.52 7.18
C PHE A 69 8.38 -12.16 5.74
N ASP A 70 7.09 -12.13 5.42
CA ASP A 70 6.61 -11.57 4.16
C ASP A 70 6.69 -10.04 4.14
N THR A 71 6.23 -9.43 3.05
CA THR A 71 6.17 -7.97 2.89
C THR A 71 5.12 -7.30 3.76
N LEU A 72 4.17 -8.06 4.33
CA LEU A 72 3.13 -7.61 5.26
C LEU A 72 3.61 -7.66 6.72
N GLY A 73 4.81 -8.22 6.97
CA GLY A 73 5.37 -8.40 8.30
C GLY A 73 4.81 -9.60 9.05
N GLN A 74 4.10 -10.52 8.36
CA GLN A 74 3.71 -11.80 8.95
C GLN A 74 4.89 -12.77 8.88
N LEU A 75 5.09 -13.53 9.94
CA LEU A 75 6.12 -14.57 9.98
C LEU A 75 5.61 -15.78 9.19
N ARG A 76 6.23 -16.02 8.02
CA ARG A 76 5.86 -17.12 7.10
C ARG A 76 6.72 -18.35 7.31
N ILE A 77 7.93 -18.14 7.82
CA ILE A 77 8.86 -19.20 8.18
C ILE A 77 9.29 -18.97 9.63
N ILE A 78 9.06 -19.92 10.51
CA ILE A 78 9.67 -19.92 11.83
C ILE A 78 11.09 -20.49 11.66
N GLY A 79 12.08 -19.61 11.67
CA GLY A 79 13.49 -19.96 11.69
C GLY A 79 14.07 -19.73 13.08
N ILE A 80 14.53 -20.80 13.75
CA ILE A 80 15.07 -20.77 15.11
C ILE A 80 16.56 -21.04 15.05
N ASP A 81 17.38 -20.12 15.56
CA ASP A 81 18.84 -20.23 15.62
C ASP A 81 19.26 -20.64 17.03
N PHE A 82 19.88 -21.81 17.17
CA PHE A 82 20.50 -22.28 18.40
C PHE A 82 22.01 -22.01 18.33
N ASP A 83 22.47 -21.05 19.13
CA ASP A 83 23.86 -20.59 19.21
C ASP A 83 24.23 -20.18 20.64
N ASP A 84 25.35 -20.71 21.16
CA ASP A 84 25.88 -20.36 22.49
C ASP A 84 26.68 -19.04 22.42
N LYS A 85 26.00 -17.93 22.10
CA LYS A 85 26.63 -16.60 22.05
C LYS A 85 26.97 -16.02 23.42
N LEU A 86 26.33 -16.54 24.48
CA LEU A 86 26.43 -16.00 25.84
C LEU A 86 27.46 -16.75 26.72
N GLY A 87 28.07 -17.84 26.21
CA GLY A 87 29.13 -18.55 26.92
C GLY A 87 28.66 -19.25 28.19
N HIS A 88 27.39 -19.65 28.26
CA HIS A 88 26.75 -20.22 29.45
C HIS A 88 26.86 -21.75 29.53
N HIS A 89 27.82 -22.37 28.83
CA HIS A 89 27.89 -23.83 28.67
C HIS A 89 26.60 -24.44 28.09
N ALA A 90 25.84 -23.65 27.32
CA ALA A 90 24.62 -24.13 26.72
C ALA A 90 24.97 -25.21 25.67
N ARG A 91 24.04 -26.13 25.40
CA ARG A 91 24.21 -27.20 24.42
C ARG A 91 23.25 -26.99 23.24
N PRO A 92 23.60 -26.13 22.25
CA PRO A 92 22.72 -25.80 21.13
C PRO A 92 22.22 -27.01 20.35
N ASP A 93 23.03 -28.07 20.27
CA ASP A 93 22.66 -29.34 19.67
C ASP A 93 21.57 -30.05 20.48
N THR A 94 21.74 -30.12 21.80
CA THR A 94 20.78 -30.77 22.71
C THR A 94 19.45 -30.01 22.79
N ASP A 95 19.51 -28.68 22.91
CA ASP A 95 18.32 -27.82 22.93
C ASP A 95 17.51 -27.94 21.62
N ALA A 96 18.20 -27.96 20.47
CA ALA A 96 17.56 -28.13 19.17
C ALA A 96 16.98 -29.54 18.99
N ASP A 97 17.69 -30.59 19.42
CA ASP A 97 17.17 -31.96 19.35
C ASP A 97 15.92 -32.16 20.25
N ASP A 98 15.88 -31.53 21.43
CA ASP A 98 14.70 -31.53 22.30
C ASP A 98 13.51 -30.83 21.62
N LEU A 99 13.68 -29.61 21.13
CA LEU A 99 12.61 -28.90 20.42
C LEU A 99 12.13 -29.68 19.18
N PHE A 100 13.06 -30.26 18.41
CA PHE A 100 12.71 -31.04 17.24
C PHE A 100 11.92 -32.30 17.61
N THR A 101 12.25 -32.95 18.73
CA THR A 101 11.49 -34.07 19.28
C THR A 101 10.09 -33.64 19.73
N CYS A 102 9.93 -32.46 20.33
CA CYS A 102 8.62 -31.89 20.64
C CYS A 102 7.78 -31.67 19.36
N LEU A 103 8.38 -31.10 18.30
CA LEU A 103 7.71 -30.90 17.01
C LEU A 103 7.27 -32.23 16.40
N GLN A 104 8.11 -33.26 16.47
CA GLN A 104 7.75 -34.62 16.06
C GLN A 104 6.56 -35.17 16.85
N HIS A 105 6.58 -35.05 18.18
CA HIS A 105 5.47 -35.51 19.03
C HIS A 105 4.15 -34.79 18.75
N LEU A 106 4.23 -33.53 18.32
CA LEU A 106 3.07 -32.73 17.90
C LEU A 106 2.65 -32.97 16.45
N GLY A 107 3.37 -33.82 15.71
CA GLY A 107 3.12 -34.10 14.29
C GLY A 107 3.37 -32.89 13.39
N LEU A 108 4.22 -31.95 13.81
CA LEU A 108 4.49 -30.71 13.09
C LEU A 108 5.61 -30.90 12.04
N PRO A 109 5.41 -30.41 10.81
CA PRO A 109 6.43 -30.48 9.77
C PRO A 109 7.59 -29.54 10.08
N ALA A 110 8.82 -30.04 10.11
CA ALA A 110 9.99 -29.23 10.45
C ALA A 110 11.28 -29.78 9.82
N LEU A 111 12.25 -28.90 9.56
CA LEU A 111 13.61 -29.26 9.16
C LEU A 111 14.59 -28.95 10.30
N LEU A 112 15.50 -29.86 10.59
CA LEU A 112 16.65 -29.64 11.44
C LEU A 112 17.91 -29.58 10.59
N SER A 113 18.76 -28.57 10.82
CA SER A 113 19.98 -28.38 10.04
C SER A 113 21.17 -27.96 10.89
N SER A 114 22.38 -28.30 10.45
CA SER A 114 23.63 -27.75 10.99
C SER A 114 23.87 -26.37 10.37
N SER A 115 24.41 -25.43 11.14
CA SER A 115 24.82 -24.13 10.56
C SER A 115 26.23 -24.19 9.95
N SER A 116 27.06 -25.15 10.37
CA SER A 116 28.37 -25.50 9.82
C SER A 116 28.81 -26.90 10.29
N PRO A 117 29.57 -27.68 9.49
CA PRO A 117 30.00 -29.05 9.83
C PRO A 117 30.81 -29.17 11.13
N HIS A 118 31.44 -28.08 11.57
CA HIS A 118 32.35 -28.07 12.73
C HIS A 118 31.77 -27.41 13.98
N THR A 119 30.45 -27.14 13.99
CA THR A 119 29.80 -26.43 15.10
C THR A 119 28.62 -27.22 15.67
N ARG A 120 28.37 -27.04 16.97
CA ARG A 120 27.18 -27.57 17.65
C ARG A 120 25.91 -26.77 17.35
N ARG A 121 26.03 -25.64 16.65
CA ARG A 121 24.93 -24.76 16.28
C ARG A 121 23.93 -25.47 15.36
N ARG A 122 22.65 -25.20 15.56
CA ARG A 122 21.55 -25.83 14.82
C ARG A 122 20.52 -24.79 14.42
N HIS A 123 19.91 -24.97 13.25
CA HIS A 123 18.72 -24.22 12.87
C HIS A 123 17.53 -25.17 12.72
N ILE A 124 16.39 -24.76 13.25
CA ILE A 124 15.10 -25.39 12.99
C ILE A 124 14.27 -24.49 12.07
N TRP A 125 13.65 -25.10 11.06
CA TRP A 125 12.85 -24.43 10.05
C TRP A 125 11.44 -25.02 10.00
N ILE A 126 10.43 -24.16 10.08
CA ILE A 126 9.03 -24.57 9.98
C ILE A 126 8.35 -23.61 9.01
N LEU A 127 7.75 -24.14 7.95
CA LEU A 127 6.95 -23.36 7.01
C LEU A 127 5.53 -23.23 7.54
N CYS A 128 5.06 -21.99 7.75
CA CYS A 128 3.71 -21.73 8.24
C CYS A 128 2.67 -21.94 7.13
N ALA A 129 1.42 -22.17 7.54
CA ALA A 129 0.24 -22.05 6.69
C ALA A 129 0.14 -20.67 6.02
N ASP A 130 -0.74 -20.56 5.03
CA ASP A 130 -0.77 -19.43 4.08
C ASP A 130 -1.18 -18.07 4.66
N ASN A 131 -1.53 -18.00 5.93
CA ASN A 131 -1.81 -16.78 6.68
C ASN A 131 -0.69 -16.41 7.67
N GLY A 132 0.37 -17.22 7.79
CA GLY A 132 1.52 -16.97 8.65
C GLY A 132 1.18 -16.77 10.14
N LEU A 133 2.16 -16.31 10.91
CA LEU A 133 1.95 -15.81 12.27
C LEU A 133 1.96 -14.28 12.33
N THR A 134 1.03 -13.72 13.08
CA THR A 134 0.96 -12.28 13.35
C THR A 134 2.09 -11.81 14.26
N ALA A 135 2.31 -10.50 14.35
CA ALA A 135 3.33 -9.93 15.25
C ALA A 135 3.11 -10.29 16.75
N PRO A 136 1.87 -10.29 17.29
CA PRO A 136 1.60 -10.80 18.64
C PRO A 136 1.97 -12.27 18.79
N GLN A 137 1.55 -13.15 17.88
CA GLN A 137 1.87 -14.57 17.92
C GLN A 137 3.39 -14.82 17.84
N THR A 138 4.09 -14.08 16.98
CA THR A 138 5.55 -14.13 16.85
C THR A 138 6.24 -13.69 18.15
N THR A 139 5.71 -12.66 18.82
CA THR A 139 6.22 -12.19 20.11
C THR A 139 6.03 -13.24 21.20
N THR A 140 4.85 -13.87 21.25
CA THR A 140 4.55 -14.97 22.18
C THR A 140 5.47 -16.16 21.94
N LEU A 141 5.60 -16.61 20.69
CA LEU A 141 6.49 -17.69 20.30
C LEU A 141 7.94 -17.43 20.74
N ARG A 142 8.46 -16.22 20.47
CA ARG A 142 9.82 -15.83 20.87
C ARG A 142 10.01 -15.90 22.38
N ARG A 143 9.07 -15.36 23.16
CA ARG A 143 9.14 -15.37 24.63
C ARG A 143 9.09 -16.80 25.17
N LEU A 144 8.21 -17.62 24.61
CA LEU A 144 8.04 -19.02 24.98
C LEU A 144 9.32 -19.83 24.71
N LEU A 145 9.93 -19.63 23.55
CA LEU A 145 11.20 -20.29 23.17
C LEU A 145 12.38 -19.81 24.03
N ALA A 146 12.52 -18.49 24.22
CA ALA A 146 13.62 -17.92 25.00
C ALA A 146 13.54 -18.26 26.50
N ALA A 147 12.33 -18.42 27.04
CA ALA A 147 12.15 -18.88 28.42
C ALA A 147 12.49 -20.37 28.58
N ARG A 148 12.42 -21.14 27.48
CA ARG A 148 12.59 -22.60 27.48
C ARG A 148 14.03 -23.02 27.23
N TYR A 149 14.69 -22.40 26.25
CA TYR A 149 15.99 -22.81 25.73
C TYR A 149 17.00 -21.68 25.84
N PRO A 150 17.99 -21.79 26.74
CA PRO A 150 19.01 -20.77 26.94
C PRO A 150 19.89 -20.51 25.72
N SER A 151 20.03 -21.48 24.80
CA SER A 151 20.90 -21.34 23.61
C SER A 151 20.22 -20.70 22.40
N ILE A 152 18.97 -20.25 22.48
CA ILE A 152 18.31 -19.60 21.34
C ILE A 152 18.83 -18.18 21.14
N ASP A 153 19.25 -17.85 19.92
CA ASP A 153 19.36 -16.48 19.45
C ASP A 153 18.01 -16.05 18.84
N PRO A 154 17.24 -15.17 19.52
CA PRO A 154 15.94 -14.76 19.01
C PRO A 154 16.04 -13.73 17.89
N THR A 155 17.22 -13.16 17.62
CA THR A 155 17.45 -12.05 16.69
C THR A 155 16.74 -12.22 15.34
N PRO A 156 16.81 -13.38 14.65
CA PRO A 156 16.13 -13.59 13.37
C PRO A 156 14.61 -13.36 13.42
N LEU A 157 13.98 -13.57 14.57
CA LEU A 157 12.53 -13.44 14.78
C LEU A 157 12.11 -12.06 15.30
N THR A 158 13.04 -11.11 15.47
CA THR A 158 12.75 -9.81 16.11
C THR A 158 12.34 -8.69 15.15
N ASN A 159 12.88 -8.69 13.93
CA ASN A 159 12.68 -7.61 12.98
C ASN A 159 12.04 -8.13 11.68
N PRO A 160 10.79 -7.76 11.38
CA PRO A 160 10.13 -8.19 10.15
C PRO A 160 10.81 -7.74 8.86
N ASP A 161 11.53 -6.62 8.85
CA ASP A 161 12.18 -6.12 7.65
C ASP A 161 13.52 -6.82 7.36
N SER A 162 14.27 -7.20 8.41
CA SER A 162 15.64 -7.73 8.28
C SER A 162 15.85 -9.16 8.79
N GLY A 163 14.86 -9.75 9.45
CA GLY A 163 14.93 -11.09 10.03
C GLY A 163 15.16 -12.15 8.95
N ALA A 164 16.33 -12.77 8.98
CA ALA A 164 16.75 -13.77 8.01
C ALA A 164 17.67 -14.80 8.67
N LEU A 165 17.66 -16.03 8.15
CA LEU A 165 18.47 -17.13 8.65
C LEU A 165 19.06 -17.94 7.48
N ARG A 166 20.20 -18.61 7.68
CA ARG A 166 20.85 -19.42 6.64
C ARG A 166 20.16 -20.77 6.47
N PHE A 167 19.50 -20.96 5.32
CA PHE A 167 18.79 -22.20 4.97
C PHE A 167 19.78 -23.37 4.72
N PRO A 168 19.33 -24.64 4.83
CA PRO A 168 20.08 -25.78 4.30
C PRO A 168 20.66 -25.53 2.91
N GLY A 169 21.88 -26.02 2.67
CA GLY A 169 22.65 -25.81 1.45
C GLY A 169 23.43 -24.50 1.40
N ALA A 170 23.13 -23.50 2.24
CA ALA A 170 23.82 -22.20 2.19
C ALA A 170 25.30 -22.30 2.61
N PRO A 171 26.25 -21.75 1.81
CA PRO A 171 27.67 -21.72 2.17
C PRO A 171 27.93 -21.02 3.51
N HIS A 172 29.00 -21.41 4.19
CA HIS A 172 29.50 -20.74 5.39
C HIS A 172 30.78 -19.94 5.08
N ARG A 173 30.98 -18.83 5.81
CA ARG A 173 32.11 -17.92 5.62
C ARG A 173 33.49 -18.55 5.79
N ALA A 174 33.58 -19.58 6.62
CA ALA A 174 34.82 -20.31 6.91
C ALA A 174 34.93 -21.63 6.11
N GLY A 175 34.16 -21.78 5.03
CA GLY A 175 34.06 -23.03 4.26
C GLY A 175 32.98 -23.97 4.79
N GLY A 176 32.57 -24.92 3.94
CA GLY A 176 31.43 -25.82 4.18
C GLY A 176 30.07 -25.19 3.86
N HIS A 177 29.00 -25.93 4.12
CA HIS A 177 27.61 -25.50 3.93
C HIS A 177 26.74 -25.89 5.13
N ALA A 178 25.58 -25.25 5.28
CA ALA A 178 24.56 -25.72 6.21
C ALA A 178 24.00 -27.06 5.69
N GLU A 179 23.98 -28.11 6.51
CA GLU A 179 23.52 -29.43 6.09
C GLU A 179 22.15 -29.74 6.70
N LEU A 180 21.25 -30.34 5.90
CA LEU A 180 20.00 -30.89 6.41
C LEU A 180 20.31 -32.16 7.22
N ILE A 181 19.94 -32.16 8.50
CA ILE A 181 20.20 -33.27 9.43
C ILE A 181 18.97 -34.18 9.52
N ALA A 182 17.78 -33.60 9.59
CA ALA A 182 16.55 -34.36 9.75
C ALA A 182 15.32 -33.62 9.22
N VAL A 183 14.31 -34.38 8.83
CA VAL A 183 12.97 -33.87 8.49
C VAL A 183 11.94 -34.55 9.39
N SER A 184 11.15 -33.75 10.11
CA SER A 184 9.97 -34.20 10.85
C SER A 184 8.77 -34.08 9.92
N THR A 185 8.01 -35.15 9.77
CA THR A 185 6.81 -35.20 8.94
C THR A 185 5.57 -35.53 9.80
N PRO A 186 4.40 -34.96 9.46
CA PRO A 186 3.14 -35.45 10.00
C PRO A 186 2.95 -36.95 9.69
N PRO A 187 2.11 -37.67 10.45
CA PRO A 187 1.77 -39.07 10.14
C PRO A 187 1.34 -39.23 8.68
N ASN A 188 1.87 -40.25 8.00
CA ASN A 188 1.59 -40.59 6.60
C ASN A 188 2.00 -39.50 5.57
N CYS A 189 2.92 -38.59 5.93
CA CYS A 189 3.43 -37.56 5.04
C CYS A 189 4.88 -37.85 4.63
N ASP A 190 5.15 -37.82 3.32
CA ASP A 190 6.50 -37.96 2.74
C ASP A 190 7.37 -36.73 3.06
N PRO A 191 8.67 -36.87 3.46
CA PRO A 191 9.60 -35.75 3.59
C PRO A 191 9.62 -34.81 2.38
N THR A 192 9.38 -35.32 1.16
CA THR A 192 9.26 -34.50 -0.05
C THR A 192 8.17 -33.43 0.11
N ALA A 193 7.01 -33.77 0.68
CA ALA A 193 5.91 -32.84 0.87
C ALA A 193 6.23 -31.71 1.88
N VAL A 194 7.08 -32.00 2.88
CA VAL A 194 7.61 -30.96 3.77
C VAL A 194 8.57 -30.06 3.01
N LEU A 195 9.51 -30.63 2.25
CA LEU A 195 10.50 -29.88 1.48
C LEU A 195 9.87 -29.02 0.37
N THR A 196 8.83 -29.48 -0.32
CA THR A 196 8.11 -28.68 -1.32
C THR A 196 7.21 -27.61 -0.71
N GLY A 197 6.93 -27.69 0.60
CA GLY A 197 5.98 -26.84 1.30
C GLY A 197 4.52 -27.21 1.02
N ALA A 198 4.25 -28.40 0.48
CA ALA A 198 2.90 -28.97 0.41
C ALA A 198 2.36 -29.32 1.80
N SER A 199 3.24 -29.70 2.73
CA SER A 199 2.94 -29.88 4.14
C SER A 199 3.44 -28.68 4.94
N ARG A 200 2.53 -28.00 5.65
CA ARG A 200 2.77 -26.75 6.39
C ARG A 200 2.29 -26.87 7.82
N ALA A 201 2.92 -26.13 8.72
CA ALA A 201 2.48 -26.05 10.10
C ALA A 201 1.15 -25.29 10.21
N ALA A 202 0.23 -25.84 11.00
CA ALA A 202 -1.05 -25.23 11.30
C ALA A 202 -0.90 -23.91 12.06
N THR A 203 -1.95 -23.08 12.00
CA THR A 203 -1.96 -21.70 12.51
C THR A 203 -1.96 -21.61 14.04
N ASP A 204 -2.33 -22.71 14.70
CA ASP A 204 -2.36 -22.90 16.15
C ASP A 204 -1.02 -23.44 16.72
N ILE A 205 0.06 -23.46 15.93
CA ILE A 205 1.38 -23.97 16.34
C ILE A 205 1.89 -23.35 17.65
N VAL A 206 1.65 -22.05 17.86
CA VAL A 206 2.09 -21.35 19.08
C VAL A 206 1.36 -21.90 20.30
N ASP A 207 0.05 -22.17 20.17
CA ASP A 207 -0.79 -22.69 21.25
C ASP A 207 -0.45 -24.16 21.55
N ARG A 208 -0.17 -24.97 20.52
CA ARG A 208 0.29 -26.35 20.67
C ARG A 208 1.62 -26.44 21.41
N LEU A 209 2.58 -25.58 21.07
CA LEU A 209 3.86 -25.50 21.76
C LEU A 209 3.70 -25.04 23.21
N ALA A 210 2.85 -24.04 23.46
CA ALA A 210 2.54 -23.55 24.81
C ALA A 210 1.93 -24.65 25.69
N ALA A 211 0.92 -25.36 25.18
CA ALA A 211 0.30 -26.48 25.89
C ALA A 211 1.32 -27.60 26.18
N HIS A 212 2.17 -27.94 25.21
CA HIS A 212 3.19 -28.98 25.39
C HIS A 212 4.24 -28.60 26.44
N PHE A 213 4.74 -27.36 26.41
CA PHE A 213 5.74 -26.89 27.39
C PHE A 213 5.15 -26.77 28.80
N ALA A 214 3.89 -26.35 28.92
CA ALA A 214 3.19 -26.34 30.19
C ALA A 214 3.03 -27.77 30.77
N ALA A 215 2.72 -28.76 29.93
CA ALA A 215 2.56 -30.14 30.35
C ALA A 215 3.88 -30.84 30.73
N THR A 216 4.99 -30.47 30.09
CA THR A 216 6.28 -31.15 30.26
C THR A 216 7.18 -30.53 31.34
N GLY A 217 6.90 -29.31 31.81
CA GLY A 217 7.81 -28.60 32.74
C GLY A 217 9.19 -28.39 32.12
N THR A 218 10.25 -28.02 32.86
CA THR A 218 11.64 -27.74 32.41
C THR A 218 12.24 -28.78 31.42
N PRO A 219 13.12 -28.43 30.45
CA PRO A 219 13.63 -29.41 29.48
C PRO A 219 14.37 -30.55 30.18
N PRO A 220 14.18 -31.81 29.74
CA PRO A 220 14.72 -32.97 30.42
C PRO A 220 16.26 -32.98 30.49
N HIS A 221 16.96 -32.28 29.59
CA HIS A 221 18.43 -32.15 29.61
C HIS A 221 18.95 -31.00 30.48
N LEU A 222 18.08 -30.08 30.95
CA LEU A 222 18.42 -29.07 31.96
C LEU A 222 18.19 -29.58 33.39
N THR A 223 17.40 -30.65 33.56
CA THR A 223 17.26 -31.38 34.81
C THR A 223 18.23 -32.56 34.80
N ASN A 224 19.18 -32.62 35.74
CA ASN A 224 20.21 -33.69 35.82
C ASN A 224 19.67 -35.11 36.12
N THR A 225 18.42 -35.43 35.77
CA THR A 225 17.79 -36.73 36.03
C THR A 225 17.01 -37.19 34.79
N PRO A 226 17.39 -38.31 34.14
CA PRO A 226 16.62 -38.85 33.04
C PRO A 226 15.35 -39.49 33.58
N GLN A 227 14.17 -38.99 33.19
CA GLN A 227 12.91 -39.68 33.48
C GLN A 227 12.11 -39.86 32.19
N PRO A 228 11.78 -41.11 31.79
CA PRO A 228 10.94 -41.36 30.64
C PRO A 228 9.48 -41.11 31.05
N ARG A 229 8.79 -40.18 30.39
CA ARG A 229 7.33 -40.11 30.43
C ARG A 229 6.76 -40.25 29.03
N GLN A 230 6.12 -41.39 28.81
CA GLN A 230 5.24 -41.64 27.66
C GLN A 230 3.94 -40.85 27.88
N ALA A 231 3.67 -39.86 27.04
CA ALA A 231 2.31 -39.36 26.86
C ALA A 231 1.59 -40.30 25.88
N ALA A 232 0.57 -40.99 26.37
CA ALA A 232 -0.24 -41.93 25.61
C ALA A 232 -1.20 -41.18 24.64
N GLY A 233 -1.26 -41.62 23.38
CA GLY A 233 -2.46 -41.44 22.54
C GLY A 233 -2.38 -40.54 21.30
N VAL A 234 -1.30 -39.79 21.04
CA VAL A 234 -1.18 -38.98 19.80
C VAL A 234 -0.36 -39.73 18.75
N PRO A 235 -0.82 -39.88 17.49
CA PRO A 235 -0.02 -40.48 16.42
C PRO A 235 1.27 -39.66 16.24
N ARG A 236 2.43 -40.26 16.52
CA ARG A 236 3.73 -39.58 16.43
C ARG A 236 4.05 -39.26 14.97
N GLY A 237 4.62 -38.08 14.72
CA GLY A 237 5.25 -37.77 13.44
C GLY A 237 6.45 -38.69 13.16
N TRP A 238 6.81 -38.85 11.89
CA TRP A 238 7.97 -39.63 11.46
C TRP A 238 9.17 -38.71 11.31
N VAL A 239 10.37 -39.22 11.60
CA VAL A 239 11.62 -38.47 11.39
C VAL A 239 12.50 -39.23 10.42
N VAL A 240 12.94 -38.54 9.38
CA VAL A 240 13.94 -39.03 8.42
C VAL A 240 15.28 -38.41 8.78
N ARG A 241 16.27 -39.25 9.13
CA ARG A 241 17.66 -38.84 9.42
C ARG A 241 18.70 -39.47 8.49
N ASP A 242 18.31 -40.49 7.74
CA ASP A 242 19.21 -41.20 6.84
C ASP A 242 19.66 -40.28 5.70
N ARG A 243 20.97 -40.18 5.46
CA ARG A 243 21.55 -39.21 4.52
C ARG A 243 21.09 -39.49 3.09
N ASP A 244 21.04 -40.74 2.67
CA ASP A 244 20.69 -41.12 1.31
C ASP A 244 19.20 -40.84 1.05
N THR A 245 18.35 -41.17 2.03
CA THR A 245 16.93 -40.83 2.00
C THR A 245 16.69 -39.31 1.96
N LEU A 246 17.45 -38.53 2.72
CA LEU A 246 17.37 -37.07 2.70
C LEU A 246 17.80 -36.48 1.36
N SER A 247 18.90 -36.96 0.77
CA SER A 247 19.37 -36.49 -0.55
C SER A 247 18.38 -36.89 -1.66
N ALA A 248 17.80 -38.09 -1.58
CA ALA A 248 16.73 -38.54 -2.47
C ALA A 248 15.49 -37.64 -2.34
N ALA A 249 15.05 -37.30 -1.13
CA ALA A 249 13.92 -36.41 -0.88
C ALA A 249 14.17 -34.98 -1.38
N ILE A 250 15.39 -34.44 -1.21
CA ILE A 250 15.79 -33.13 -1.75
C ILE A 250 15.71 -33.12 -3.28
N THR A 251 16.18 -34.19 -3.92
CA THR A 251 16.15 -34.35 -5.38
C THR A 251 14.72 -34.53 -5.90
N ALA A 252 13.92 -35.35 -5.20
CA ALA A 252 12.50 -35.56 -5.50
C ALA A 252 11.71 -34.24 -5.37
N ALA A 253 11.91 -33.48 -4.29
CA ALA A 253 11.23 -32.21 -4.06
C ALA A 253 11.56 -31.19 -5.15
N THR A 254 12.84 -31.12 -5.56
CA THR A 254 13.26 -30.25 -6.66
C THR A 254 12.59 -30.66 -7.99
N THR A 255 12.46 -31.97 -8.24
CA THR A 255 11.79 -32.51 -9.42
C THR A 255 10.28 -32.23 -9.38
N GLU A 256 9.63 -32.40 -8.23
CA GLU A 256 8.21 -32.11 -8.05
C GLU A 256 7.90 -30.63 -8.24
N LEU A 257 8.71 -29.73 -7.66
CA LEU A 257 8.63 -28.28 -7.90
C LEU A 257 8.83 -27.93 -9.38
N ARG A 258 9.45 -28.82 -10.18
CA ARG A 258 9.58 -28.71 -11.64
C ARG A 258 8.33 -29.19 -12.35
N CYS A 259 7.78 -30.33 -11.94
CA CYS A 259 6.62 -30.98 -12.56
C CYS A 259 5.28 -30.32 -12.22
N SER A 260 5.11 -29.73 -11.03
CA SER A 260 3.89 -29.00 -10.65
C SER A 260 3.56 -27.85 -11.61
N ARG A 261 4.60 -27.26 -12.21
CA ARG A 261 4.49 -26.28 -13.30
C ARG A 261 3.91 -26.87 -14.60
N TYR A 262 4.22 -28.12 -14.91
CA TYR A 262 3.72 -28.81 -16.11
C TYR A 262 2.31 -29.38 -15.91
N ARG A 263 1.94 -29.79 -14.68
CA ARG A 263 0.55 -30.20 -14.35
C ARG A 263 -0.45 -29.05 -14.40
N LEU A 264 -0.03 -27.82 -14.13
CA LEU A 264 -0.87 -26.63 -14.36
C LEU A 264 -1.06 -26.28 -15.85
N ALA A 265 -0.35 -26.96 -16.77
CA ALA A 265 -0.46 -26.78 -18.22
C ALA A 265 -1.11 -27.98 -18.96
N ALA A 266 -1.40 -29.09 -18.28
CA ALA A 266 -2.04 -30.27 -18.87
C ALA A 266 -3.20 -30.74 -17.97
N HIS A 267 -4.44 -30.60 -18.49
CA HIS A 267 -5.74 -31.07 -17.99
C HIS A 267 -5.82 -31.80 -16.63
N VAL A 268 -6.79 -31.36 -15.81
CA VAL A 268 -7.64 -32.28 -15.03
C VAL A 268 -9.11 -31.98 -15.34
N THR A 269 -9.64 -32.73 -16.29
CA THR A 269 -11.04 -33.16 -16.33
C THR A 269 -11.16 -34.47 -15.53
N ASP A 270 -12.01 -34.42 -14.50
CA ASP A 270 -12.90 -35.45 -13.95
C ASP A 270 -12.39 -36.74 -13.24
N ALA A 271 -13.27 -37.19 -12.32
CA ALA A 271 -13.50 -38.51 -11.74
C ALA A 271 -12.75 -38.94 -10.44
N GLY A 272 -13.50 -38.91 -9.32
CA GLY A 272 -13.46 -39.96 -8.30
C GLY A 272 -13.10 -39.54 -6.88
N LEU A 273 -14.10 -39.14 -6.07
CA LEU A 273 -14.21 -39.39 -4.62
C LEU A 273 -15.68 -39.13 -4.20
N PRO A 274 -16.30 -39.99 -3.36
CA PRO A 274 -17.72 -39.93 -3.05
C PRO A 274 -18.07 -38.73 -2.14
N PRO A 275 -19.35 -38.30 -2.09
CA PRO A 275 -19.76 -37.18 -1.27
C PRO A 275 -19.59 -37.53 0.22
N LEU A 276 -18.87 -36.69 0.97
CA LEU A 276 -18.97 -36.68 2.42
C LEU A 276 -20.35 -36.12 2.80
N GLU A 277 -21.28 -37.00 3.17
CA GLU A 277 -22.47 -36.59 3.90
C GLU A 277 -22.05 -36.17 5.31
N LEU A 278 -22.04 -34.86 5.56
CA LEU A 278 -22.01 -34.30 6.90
C LEU A 278 -23.45 -33.93 7.25
N THR A 279 -24.08 -34.75 8.08
CA THR A 279 -25.41 -34.49 8.64
C THR A 279 -25.34 -33.35 9.67
N ALA A 280 -26.42 -32.58 9.76
CA ALA A 280 -26.52 -31.29 10.46
C ALA A 280 -26.47 -31.37 12.01
N THR A 281 -25.87 -32.39 12.61
CA THR A 281 -25.99 -32.65 14.05
C THR A 281 -24.66 -32.52 14.83
N ASP A 282 -23.50 -32.51 14.19
CA ASP A 282 -22.21 -32.53 14.92
C ASP A 282 -21.57 -31.16 15.20
N VAL A 283 -22.27 -30.05 14.95
CA VAL A 283 -21.76 -28.68 15.21
C VAL A 283 -22.35 -28.06 16.48
N ALA A 284 -23.26 -28.75 17.18
CA ALA A 284 -23.97 -28.19 18.33
C ALA A 284 -23.22 -28.24 19.67
N ASP A 285 -22.17 -29.05 19.83
CA ASP A 285 -21.61 -29.38 21.16
C ASP A 285 -20.16 -28.90 21.44
N GLN A 286 -19.57 -28.01 20.62
CA GLN A 286 -18.20 -27.51 20.87
C GLN A 286 -18.01 -25.98 20.83
N LEU A 287 -19.01 -25.21 21.26
CA LEU A 287 -18.79 -23.79 21.59
C LEU A 287 -18.76 -23.60 23.11
N PRO A 288 -17.64 -23.11 23.70
CA PRO A 288 -17.60 -22.74 25.11
C PRO A 288 -18.59 -21.61 25.37
N GLN A 289 -19.44 -21.77 26.38
CA GLN A 289 -20.33 -20.73 26.89
C GLN A 289 -19.50 -19.56 27.41
N LEU A 290 -19.41 -18.49 26.62
CA LEU A 290 -18.91 -17.20 27.08
C LEU A 290 -20.07 -16.42 27.71
N HIS A 291 -19.93 -16.19 29.01
CA HIS A 291 -20.84 -15.46 29.86
C HIS A 291 -21.14 -14.03 29.36
N THR A 292 -22.44 -13.71 29.40
CA THR A 292 -23.07 -12.39 29.65
C THR A 292 -22.60 -11.19 28.81
N THR A 293 -23.45 -10.84 27.85
CA THR A 293 -23.61 -9.50 27.24
C THR A 293 -23.73 -8.39 28.30
N PRO A 294 -23.04 -7.25 28.17
CA PRO A 294 -23.39 -6.05 28.92
C PRO A 294 -24.69 -5.45 28.36
N THR A 295 -25.62 -5.11 29.25
CA THR A 295 -26.89 -4.47 28.94
C THR A 295 -26.70 -2.99 28.59
N ALA A 296 -27.70 -2.41 27.92
CA ALA A 296 -27.74 -1.04 27.40
C ALA A 296 -27.65 0.10 28.44
N ALA A 297 -27.25 -0.20 29.69
CA ALA A 297 -27.01 0.77 30.75
C ALA A 297 -25.54 1.24 30.85
N ASP A 298 -24.58 0.54 30.25
CA ASP A 298 -23.14 0.89 30.35
C ASP A 298 -22.65 1.85 29.25
N ALA A 299 -23.53 2.31 28.36
CA ALA A 299 -23.24 3.30 27.32
C ALA A 299 -23.49 4.76 27.77
N ALA A 300 -23.76 4.99 29.05
CA ALA A 300 -24.17 6.29 29.60
C ALA A 300 -23.12 7.01 30.47
N VAL A 301 -21.83 6.68 30.36
CA VAL A 301 -20.75 7.37 31.09
C VAL A 301 -19.68 7.87 30.12
N CYS A 302 -19.98 8.94 29.38
CA CYS A 302 -18.99 9.94 28.96
C CYS A 302 -19.62 11.21 28.33
N LEU A 303 -20.82 11.59 28.76
CA LEU A 303 -21.52 12.81 28.29
C LEU A 303 -22.19 13.55 29.45
N THR A 304 -21.48 13.81 30.55
CA THR A 304 -21.96 14.76 31.58
C THR A 304 -20.79 15.28 32.40
N SER A 305 -20.35 16.51 32.13
CA SER A 305 -19.66 17.42 33.06
C SER A 305 -19.52 18.80 32.40
N LEU A 306 -20.61 19.55 32.35
CA LEU A 306 -20.56 21.02 32.31
C LEU A 306 -20.75 21.48 33.76
N PRO A 307 -19.89 22.34 34.34
CA PRO A 307 -20.22 23.01 35.59
C PRO A 307 -21.11 24.23 35.28
N ASP A 308 -22.21 24.31 36.01
CA ASP A 308 -23.08 25.47 36.11
C ASP A 308 -22.50 26.48 37.11
N ALA A 309 -22.43 27.76 36.73
CA ALA A 309 -22.29 28.90 37.63
C ALA A 309 -22.52 30.21 36.86
N THR A 310 -23.78 30.66 36.85
CA THR A 310 -24.18 32.03 37.21
C THR A 310 -23.18 33.16 36.90
N GLN A 311 -23.24 33.73 35.70
CA GLN A 311 -22.86 35.13 35.44
C GLN A 311 -23.92 35.78 34.53
N PRO A 312 -24.25 37.07 34.73
CA PRO A 312 -25.29 37.74 33.97
C PRO A 312 -24.92 37.82 32.49
N PRO A 313 -25.92 37.88 31.58
CA PRO A 313 -25.66 37.81 30.15
C PRO A 313 -24.83 39.02 29.70
N PRO A 314 -23.67 38.83 29.03
CA PRO A 314 -23.10 39.92 28.26
C PRO A 314 -24.07 40.22 27.11
N GLN A 315 -24.32 41.51 26.90
CA GLN A 315 -25.26 42.06 25.94
C GLN A 315 -25.11 41.47 24.52
N PRO A 316 -26.21 41.43 23.73
CA PRO A 316 -26.20 40.85 22.39
C PRO A 316 -25.20 41.60 21.52
N LEU A 317 -24.09 40.95 21.20
CA LEU A 317 -23.20 41.39 20.13
C LEU A 317 -23.85 41.03 18.80
N ASP A 318 -24.16 42.10 18.08
CA ASP A 318 -24.77 42.17 16.76
C ASP A 318 -24.16 41.16 15.78
N LEU A 319 -25.01 40.25 15.28
CA LEU A 319 -24.65 39.22 14.32
C LEU A 319 -24.59 39.84 12.91
N THR A 320 -23.47 40.48 12.58
CA THR A 320 -23.06 40.70 11.18
C THR A 320 -21.86 39.80 10.85
N SER A 321 -22.22 38.57 10.48
CA SER A 321 -21.57 37.66 9.52
C SER A 321 -20.08 37.83 9.23
N THR A 322 -19.24 36.88 9.66
CA THR A 322 -18.21 36.19 8.85
C THR A 322 -17.58 35.06 9.69
N THR A 323 -17.78 33.79 9.33
CA THR A 323 -16.99 32.67 9.89
C THR A 323 -16.53 31.77 8.76
N ILE A 324 -15.26 31.95 8.37
CA ILE A 324 -14.59 31.27 7.26
C ILE A 324 -13.82 30.05 7.80
N ALA A 325 -14.20 28.86 7.34
CA ALA A 325 -13.45 27.60 7.41
C ALA A 325 -12.05 27.73 6.76
N PRO A 326 -10.97 27.07 7.22
CA PRO A 326 -9.69 27.04 6.54
C PRO A 326 -9.77 25.99 5.44
N THR A 327 -9.46 26.38 4.22
CA THR A 327 -9.41 25.44 3.10
C THR A 327 -7.99 24.89 3.03
N ALA A 328 -7.88 23.57 3.13
CA ALA A 328 -6.68 22.84 2.77
C ALA A 328 -6.42 23.07 1.29
N VAL A 329 -5.15 23.18 0.89
CA VAL A 329 -4.74 23.29 -0.50
C VAL A 329 -5.25 22.07 -1.26
N HIS A 330 -6.44 22.21 -1.86
CA HIS A 330 -6.91 21.34 -2.92
C HIS A 330 -6.01 21.61 -4.12
N ARG A 331 -5.21 20.61 -4.50
CA ARG A 331 -4.93 20.42 -5.93
C ARG A 331 -6.31 20.32 -6.58
N VAL A 332 -6.67 21.35 -7.33
CA VAL A 332 -7.72 21.25 -8.35
C VAL A 332 -7.35 20.02 -9.18
N ASP A 333 -8.30 19.10 -9.31
CA ASP A 333 -8.12 17.83 -10.01
C ASP A 333 -7.40 18.04 -11.36
N ASP A 334 -6.23 17.41 -11.51
CA ASP A 334 -5.57 17.22 -12.80
C ASP A 334 -6.36 16.13 -13.56
N CYS A 335 -7.54 16.50 -14.07
CA CYS A 335 -8.32 15.74 -15.03
C CYS A 335 -9.05 16.76 -15.90
N VAL A 336 -8.49 17.04 -17.07
CA VAL A 336 -9.15 17.31 -18.36
C VAL A 336 -8.07 17.97 -19.22
N ALA A 337 -7.48 17.15 -20.09
CA ALA A 337 -6.94 17.68 -21.33
C ALA A 337 -8.15 18.14 -22.15
N ASP A 338 -8.54 19.40 -21.98
CA ASP A 338 -9.38 20.11 -22.94
C ASP A 338 -8.43 20.91 -23.83
N ARG A 339 -8.01 20.27 -24.91
CA ARG A 339 -7.59 21.00 -26.10
C ARG A 339 -8.57 20.81 -27.27
N ASP A 340 -9.59 19.95 -27.14
CA ASP A 340 -10.45 19.59 -28.27
C ASP A 340 -11.96 19.81 -28.05
N SER A 341 -12.39 20.43 -26.95
CA SER A 341 -13.72 21.06 -26.94
C SER A 341 -13.52 22.56 -27.17
N HIS A 342 -14.11 23.08 -28.26
CA HIS A 342 -14.25 24.51 -28.47
C HIS A 342 -15.16 25.09 -27.38
N THR A 343 -14.61 25.27 -26.18
CA THR A 343 -15.31 25.98 -25.11
C THR A 343 -15.28 27.46 -25.48
N SER A 344 -16.43 27.98 -25.91
CA SER A 344 -16.60 29.41 -26.19
C SER A 344 -16.73 30.16 -24.86
N ILE A 345 -16.40 31.46 -24.88
CA ILE A 345 -16.74 32.37 -23.79
C ILE A 345 -18.23 32.26 -23.39
N ASP A 346 -19.13 31.96 -24.34
CA ASP A 346 -20.57 31.84 -24.09
C ASP A 346 -20.94 30.63 -23.22
N ASP A 347 -20.08 29.60 -23.18
CA ASP A 347 -20.32 28.39 -22.37
C ASP A 347 -19.94 28.62 -20.90
N VAL A 348 -19.13 29.64 -20.63
CA VAL A 348 -18.49 29.86 -19.32
C VAL A 348 -18.95 31.17 -18.68
N TRP A 349 -19.09 32.23 -19.45
CA TRP A 349 -19.47 33.56 -18.97
C TRP A 349 -20.98 33.77 -19.14
N PRO A 350 -21.66 34.43 -18.18
CA PRO A 350 -23.03 34.87 -18.39
C PRO A 350 -23.15 35.76 -19.64
N ALA A 351 -24.30 35.67 -20.33
CA ALA A 351 -24.49 36.25 -21.67
C ALA A 351 -24.25 37.77 -21.74
N ASP A 352 -24.55 38.50 -20.67
CA ASP A 352 -24.29 39.94 -20.53
C ASP A 352 -22.79 40.26 -20.49
N TYR A 353 -22.00 39.46 -19.77
CA TYR A 353 -20.54 39.60 -19.75
C TYR A 353 -19.89 39.17 -21.06
N ALA A 354 -20.37 38.11 -21.70
CA ALA A 354 -19.88 37.66 -23.00
C ALA A 354 -20.12 38.73 -24.09
N THR A 355 -21.33 39.31 -24.12
CA THR A 355 -21.68 40.42 -25.04
C THR A 355 -20.82 41.67 -24.78
N ARG A 356 -20.55 41.99 -23.50
CA ARG A 356 -19.67 43.09 -23.14
C ARG A 356 -18.20 42.83 -23.51
N ALA A 357 -17.74 41.59 -23.45
CA ALA A 357 -16.39 41.23 -23.88
C ALA A 357 -16.23 41.39 -25.40
N GLU A 358 -17.28 41.05 -26.16
CA GLU A 358 -17.34 41.27 -27.61
C GLU A 358 -17.28 42.75 -27.98
N SER A 359 -18.06 43.61 -27.32
CA SER A 359 -18.04 45.05 -27.59
C SER A 359 -16.71 45.73 -27.25
N LEU A 360 -15.88 45.10 -26.42
CA LEU A 360 -14.53 45.55 -26.06
C LEU A 360 -13.43 44.89 -26.90
N GLY A 361 -13.78 44.06 -27.89
CA GLY A 361 -12.80 43.33 -28.73
C GLY A 361 -12.01 42.25 -28.00
N LEU A 362 -12.48 41.80 -26.83
CA LEU A 362 -11.79 40.80 -26.00
C LEU A 362 -12.19 39.35 -26.33
N ARG A 363 -13.20 39.15 -27.18
CA ARG A 363 -13.78 37.82 -27.47
C ARG A 363 -12.76 36.82 -28.00
N ASP A 364 -11.99 37.20 -29.01
CA ASP A 364 -10.99 36.31 -29.61
C ASP A 364 -9.82 36.04 -28.65
N HIS A 365 -9.39 37.07 -27.93
CA HIS A 365 -8.36 36.94 -26.90
C HIS A 365 -8.76 35.98 -25.79
N LEU A 366 -10.02 36.04 -25.35
CA LEU A 366 -10.57 35.16 -24.32
C LEU A 366 -10.76 33.73 -24.86
N ASN A 367 -11.33 33.55 -26.05
CA ASN A 367 -11.48 32.24 -26.69
C ASN A 367 -10.14 31.54 -26.98
N ALA A 368 -9.04 32.29 -27.13
CA ALA A 368 -7.70 31.74 -27.26
C ALA A 368 -7.14 31.15 -25.94
N LEU A 369 -7.81 31.37 -24.80
CA LEU A 369 -7.40 30.83 -23.51
C LEU A 369 -8.04 29.46 -23.24
N PRO A 370 -7.37 28.58 -22.47
CA PRO A 370 -7.98 27.33 -22.03
C PRO A 370 -9.24 27.56 -21.18
N ALA A 371 -10.25 26.68 -21.29
CA ALA A 371 -11.52 26.74 -20.56
C ALA A 371 -11.37 26.99 -19.05
N ARG A 372 -10.36 26.38 -18.42
CA ARG A 372 -10.02 26.61 -17.00
C ARG A 372 -9.64 28.07 -16.71
N ILE A 373 -8.88 28.69 -17.60
CA ILE A 373 -8.44 30.09 -17.43
C ILE A 373 -9.62 31.03 -17.69
N LEU A 374 -10.45 30.72 -18.68
CA LEU A 374 -11.73 31.41 -18.92
C LEU A 374 -12.64 31.40 -17.68
N ALA A 375 -12.74 30.27 -16.99
CA ALA A 375 -13.51 30.14 -15.75
C ALA A 375 -12.93 30.97 -14.59
N LEU A 376 -11.59 31.08 -14.49
CA LEU A 376 -10.93 31.92 -13.48
C LEU A 376 -11.07 33.42 -13.75
N LEU A 377 -11.18 33.79 -15.03
CA LEU A 377 -11.41 35.18 -15.46
C LEU A 377 -12.88 35.58 -15.45
N ASN A 378 -13.81 34.63 -15.28
CA ASN A 378 -15.23 34.90 -15.26
C ASN A 378 -15.59 35.88 -14.12
N PRO A 379 -16.18 37.05 -14.42
CA PRO A 379 -16.54 38.05 -13.41
C PRO A 379 -17.59 37.55 -12.41
N ALA A 380 -18.42 36.59 -12.83
CA ALA A 380 -19.43 35.96 -11.99
C ALA A 380 -18.89 34.80 -11.14
N ALA A 381 -17.63 34.40 -11.32
CA ALA A 381 -17.01 33.38 -10.50
C ALA A 381 -16.96 33.86 -9.04
N THR A 382 -17.55 33.07 -8.13
CA THR A 382 -17.43 33.33 -6.71
C THR A 382 -15.97 33.21 -6.30
N VAL A 383 -15.44 34.24 -5.63
CA VAL A 383 -14.07 34.28 -5.09
C VAL A 383 -13.81 32.97 -4.35
N THR A 384 -12.98 32.11 -4.92
CA THR A 384 -12.65 30.81 -4.33
C THR A 384 -11.72 31.05 -3.16
N ASP A 385 -12.29 31.38 -2.00
CA ASP A 385 -11.63 31.64 -0.72
C ASP A 385 -10.49 32.69 -0.80
N MET A 386 -10.67 33.88 -0.20
CA MET A 386 -9.61 34.90 -0.07
C MET A 386 -8.34 34.41 0.67
N ARG A 387 -8.35 33.17 1.20
CA ARG A 387 -7.20 32.47 1.78
C ARG A 387 -6.42 31.59 0.78
N ALA A 388 -6.94 31.33 -0.41
CA ALA A 388 -6.17 30.73 -1.49
C ALA A 388 -5.03 31.68 -1.89
N ASP A 389 -3.88 31.13 -2.30
CA ASP A 389 -2.74 31.94 -2.72
C ASP A 389 -3.06 32.67 -4.04
N ALA A 390 -3.74 33.81 -3.93
CA ALA A 390 -4.17 34.64 -5.04
C ALA A 390 -2.99 35.06 -5.93
N SER A 391 -1.77 35.08 -5.39
CA SER A 391 -0.55 35.35 -6.16
C SER A 391 -0.27 34.24 -7.19
N ARG A 392 -0.55 32.99 -6.84
CA ARG A 392 -0.36 31.83 -7.71
C ARG A 392 -1.45 31.75 -8.77
N ILE A 393 -2.69 32.09 -8.41
CA ILE A 393 -3.81 32.17 -9.36
C ILE A 393 -3.53 33.27 -10.40
N GLU A 394 -3.24 34.48 -9.93
CA GLU A 394 -2.85 35.63 -10.78
C GLU A 394 -1.68 35.24 -11.69
N ARG A 395 -0.62 34.65 -11.13
CA ARG A 395 0.55 34.21 -11.90
C ARG A 395 0.20 33.20 -13.00
N SER A 396 -0.71 32.25 -12.72
CA SER A 396 -1.10 31.20 -13.66
C SER A 396 -1.93 31.77 -14.81
N VAL A 397 -2.88 32.67 -14.50
CA VAL A 397 -3.68 33.38 -15.50
C VAL A 397 -2.78 34.26 -16.37
N LEU A 398 -1.89 35.05 -15.77
CA LEU A 398 -0.96 35.91 -16.52
C LEU A 398 0.02 35.11 -17.40
N LEU A 399 0.41 33.88 -17.02
CA LEU A 399 1.18 32.98 -17.88
C LEU A 399 0.38 32.55 -19.11
N ALA A 400 -0.88 32.18 -18.91
CA ALA A 400 -1.75 31.77 -20.00
C ALA A 400 -2.02 32.93 -20.97
N CYS A 401 -2.33 34.13 -20.45
CA CYS A 401 -2.46 35.34 -21.26
C CYS A 401 -1.17 35.65 -22.04
N ALA A 402 -0.01 35.59 -21.39
CA ALA A 402 1.28 35.83 -22.04
C ALA A 402 1.58 34.78 -23.13
N HIS A 403 1.26 33.50 -22.88
CA HIS A 403 1.41 32.42 -23.87
C HIS A 403 0.43 32.56 -25.04
N ALA A 404 -0.79 33.08 -24.79
CA ALA A 404 -1.78 33.40 -25.82
C ALA A 404 -1.46 34.71 -26.57
N GLY A 405 -0.28 35.31 -26.35
CA GLY A 405 0.18 36.49 -27.07
C GLY A 405 -0.47 37.81 -26.62
N TRP A 406 -1.11 37.86 -25.46
CA TRP A 406 -1.71 39.09 -24.96
C TRP A 406 -0.66 40.19 -24.72
N ASP A 407 -1.09 41.44 -24.88
CA ASP A 407 -0.30 42.63 -24.50
C ASP A 407 -0.80 43.25 -23.19
N SER A 408 -0.04 44.24 -22.72
CA SER A 408 -0.33 44.95 -21.46
C SER A 408 -1.64 45.73 -21.52
N ASP A 409 -2.04 46.19 -22.70
CA ASP A 409 -3.28 46.95 -22.91
C ASP A 409 -4.49 46.03 -22.79
N THR A 410 -4.43 44.83 -23.35
CA THR A 410 -5.46 43.78 -23.26
C THR A 410 -5.69 43.35 -21.81
N VAL A 411 -4.62 43.09 -21.06
CA VAL A 411 -4.70 42.72 -19.63
C VAL A 411 -5.34 43.85 -18.83
N THR A 412 -5.02 45.09 -19.17
CA THR A 412 -5.55 46.23 -18.45
C THR A 412 -7.01 46.50 -18.79
N LEU A 413 -7.37 46.41 -20.07
CA LEU A 413 -8.75 46.54 -20.53
C LEU A 413 -9.65 45.51 -19.84
N LEU A 414 -9.17 44.26 -19.71
CA LEU A 414 -9.88 43.21 -18.97
C LEU A 414 -10.04 43.57 -17.48
N GLN A 415 -8.97 44.04 -16.83
CA GLN A 415 -9.01 44.44 -15.42
C GLN A 415 -9.97 45.62 -15.18
N ASP A 416 -9.96 46.62 -16.04
CA ASP A 416 -10.78 47.83 -15.90
C ASP A 416 -12.26 47.54 -16.20
N ALA A 417 -12.55 46.68 -17.18
CA ALA A 417 -13.93 46.37 -17.58
C ALA A 417 -14.62 45.35 -16.67
N PHE A 418 -13.88 44.39 -16.13
CA PHE A 418 -14.46 43.20 -15.48
C PHE A 418 -13.97 42.93 -14.06
N ALA A 419 -12.84 43.51 -13.64
CA ALA A 419 -12.24 43.32 -12.32
C ALA A 419 -12.25 41.87 -11.82
N PRO A 420 -11.71 40.90 -12.60
CA PRO A 420 -11.84 39.48 -12.29
C PRO A 420 -11.17 39.13 -10.95
N ALA A 421 -11.78 38.23 -10.20
CA ALA A 421 -11.27 37.76 -8.90
C ALA A 421 -9.84 37.17 -8.98
N ALA A 422 -9.43 36.69 -10.15
CA ALA A 422 -8.07 36.23 -10.40
C ALA A 422 -6.99 37.31 -10.20
N PHE A 423 -7.33 38.61 -10.30
CA PHE A 423 -6.40 39.74 -10.16
C PHE A 423 -6.43 40.40 -8.77
N THR A 424 -7.14 39.82 -7.81
CA THR A 424 -7.26 40.34 -6.44
C THR A 424 -5.91 40.47 -5.72
N HIS A 425 -4.90 39.69 -6.12
CA HIS A 425 -3.56 39.79 -5.54
C HIS A 425 -2.90 41.17 -5.83
N SER A 426 -3.01 41.67 -7.05
CA SER A 426 -2.52 42.99 -7.44
C SER A 426 -3.32 44.13 -6.82
N GLN A 427 -4.57 43.89 -6.46
CA GLN A 427 -5.43 44.89 -5.82
C GLN A 427 -5.13 45.09 -4.32
N SER A 428 -4.32 44.24 -3.68
CA SER A 428 -4.06 44.34 -2.23
C SER A 428 -2.60 44.09 -1.83
N GLN A 429 -2.11 44.89 -0.88
CA GLN A 429 -0.74 44.80 -0.35
C GLN A 429 -0.73 44.47 1.15
N ARG A 430 0.33 43.79 1.60
CA ARG A 430 0.63 43.66 3.02
C ARG A 430 1.53 44.81 3.47
N LEU A 431 1.15 45.48 4.54
CA LEU A 431 2.05 46.42 5.20
C LEU A 431 3.05 45.67 6.08
N PRO A 432 4.30 46.15 6.21
CA PRO A 432 5.34 45.46 6.99
C PRO A 432 4.99 45.26 8.47
N ALA A 433 4.09 46.08 9.02
CA ALA A 433 3.78 46.13 10.45
C ALA A 433 2.45 45.44 10.85
N THR A 434 1.64 44.95 9.90
CA THR A 434 0.32 44.36 10.22
C THR A 434 0.03 43.09 9.41
N ILE A 435 -0.74 42.18 10.02
CA ILE A 435 -1.17 40.90 9.42
C ILE A 435 -2.25 41.14 8.33
N HIS A 436 -2.91 42.31 8.36
CA HIS A 436 -3.98 42.70 7.45
C HIS A 436 -3.46 43.16 6.08
N ARG A 437 -4.10 42.67 5.01
CA ARG A 437 -3.95 43.21 3.66
C ARG A 437 -4.74 44.52 3.57
N GLN A 438 -4.13 45.56 3.02
CA GLN A 438 -4.82 46.79 2.66
C GLN A 438 -4.99 46.88 1.14
N PRO A 439 -6.09 47.46 0.65
CA PRO A 439 -6.25 47.74 -0.77
C PRO A 439 -5.11 48.63 -1.28
N ARG A 440 -4.58 48.32 -2.47
CA ARG A 440 -3.73 49.25 -3.21
C ARG A 440 -4.62 50.34 -3.81
N THR A 441 -4.05 51.52 -4.02
CA THR A 441 -4.71 52.52 -4.88
C THR A 441 -4.88 51.95 -6.29
N PRO A 442 -5.90 52.36 -7.06
CA PRO A 442 -6.13 51.84 -8.41
C PRO A 442 -4.88 51.91 -9.31
N HIS A 443 -4.14 53.01 -9.23
CA HIS A 443 -2.89 53.19 -9.95
C HIS A 443 -1.79 52.21 -9.50
N ALA A 444 -1.62 52.01 -8.19
CA ALA A 444 -0.63 51.07 -7.66
C ALA A 444 -1.01 49.60 -7.94
N ALA A 445 -2.30 49.28 -7.99
CA ALA A 445 -2.81 47.97 -8.37
C ALA A 445 -2.51 47.66 -9.84
N ARG A 446 -2.84 48.59 -10.76
CA ARG A 446 -2.53 48.50 -12.19
C ARG A 446 -1.03 48.32 -12.43
N THR A 447 -0.23 49.16 -11.78
CA THR A 447 1.24 49.09 -11.88
C THR A 447 1.79 47.75 -11.37
N HIS A 448 1.23 47.21 -10.29
CA HIS A 448 1.64 45.90 -9.78
C HIS A 448 1.24 44.77 -10.74
N LEU A 449 0.01 44.79 -11.27
CA LEU A 449 -0.49 43.79 -12.22
C LEU A 449 0.39 43.73 -13.48
N LEU A 450 0.69 44.88 -14.07
CA LEU A 450 1.55 44.96 -15.25
C LEU A 450 2.97 44.45 -14.99
N ARG A 451 3.57 44.76 -13.83
CA ARG A 451 4.86 44.17 -13.44
C ARG A 451 4.80 42.65 -13.31
N GLN A 452 3.70 42.08 -12.81
CA GLN A 452 3.54 40.62 -12.76
C GLN A 452 3.34 40.03 -14.16
N PHE A 453 2.66 40.75 -15.05
CA PHE A 453 2.49 40.36 -16.44
C PHE A 453 3.80 40.38 -17.21
N ASP A 454 4.64 41.39 -17.04
CA ASP A 454 5.98 41.46 -17.63
C ASP A 454 6.86 40.29 -17.18
N ARG A 455 6.77 39.91 -15.89
CA ARG A 455 7.44 38.70 -15.38
C ARG A 455 6.89 37.43 -16.01
N ALA A 456 5.60 37.39 -16.34
CA ALA A 456 4.99 36.27 -17.04
C ALA A 456 5.46 36.18 -18.48
N ARG A 457 5.44 37.28 -19.23
CA ARG A 457 6.00 37.39 -20.59
C ARG A 457 7.47 36.98 -20.61
N ALA A 458 8.30 37.53 -19.73
CA ALA A 458 9.71 37.19 -19.64
C ALA A 458 9.98 35.73 -19.25
N ALA A 459 9.03 35.06 -18.60
CA ALA A 459 9.11 33.62 -18.32
C ALA A 459 8.71 32.80 -19.55
N VAL A 460 7.68 33.20 -20.29
CA VAL A 460 7.28 32.56 -21.55
C VAL A 460 8.37 32.71 -22.61
N THR A 461 9.00 33.88 -22.74
CA THR A 461 10.13 34.09 -23.68
C THR A 461 11.34 33.21 -23.33
N ARG A 462 11.55 32.91 -22.05
CA ARG A 462 12.61 32.00 -21.58
C ARG A 462 12.23 30.53 -21.68
N TYR A 463 10.94 30.23 -21.86
CA TYR A 463 10.43 28.89 -22.01
C TYR A 463 10.53 28.49 -23.47
N THR A 464 11.47 27.61 -23.80
CA THR A 464 11.49 26.94 -25.10
C THR A 464 10.34 25.93 -25.10
N PRO A 465 9.31 26.08 -25.95
CA PRO A 465 8.25 25.11 -26.02
C PRO A 465 8.86 23.76 -26.36
N ARG A 466 8.57 22.75 -25.55
CA ARG A 466 8.80 21.37 -25.96
C ARG A 466 7.93 21.17 -27.22
N PRO A 467 8.50 20.81 -28.38
CA PRO A 467 7.71 20.69 -29.61
C PRO A 467 6.54 19.73 -29.34
N ASP A 468 5.33 20.05 -29.82
CA ASP A 468 4.11 19.28 -29.51
C ASP A 468 4.30 17.77 -29.84
N THR A 469 5.14 17.44 -30.84
CA THR A 469 5.54 16.07 -31.17
C THR A 469 6.20 15.29 -30.03
N ASP A 470 6.95 15.95 -29.14
CA ASP A 470 7.61 15.31 -27.99
C ASP A 470 6.64 15.12 -26.82
N ARG A 471 5.62 16.00 -26.72
CA ARG A 471 4.51 15.84 -25.78
C ARG A 471 3.59 14.70 -26.22
N ASP A 472 3.20 14.66 -27.48
CA ASP A 472 2.35 13.60 -28.03
C ASP A 472 3.04 12.24 -27.92
N ARG A 473 4.35 12.18 -28.26
CA ARG A 473 5.17 10.98 -28.00
C ARG A 473 5.20 10.59 -26.53
N THR A 474 5.32 11.55 -25.62
CA THR A 474 5.28 11.26 -24.17
C THR A 474 3.92 10.70 -23.76
N ILE A 475 2.82 11.24 -24.29
CA ILE A 475 1.45 10.75 -24.03
C ILE A 475 1.29 9.31 -24.53
N ASP A 476 1.73 9.03 -25.76
CA ASP A 476 1.69 7.70 -26.35
C ASP A 476 2.56 6.72 -25.55
N ASP A 477 3.81 7.09 -25.24
CA ASP A 477 4.74 6.26 -24.47
C ASP A 477 4.20 5.86 -23.10
N ILE A 478 3.57 6.80 -22.38
CA ILE A 478 2.98 6.53 -21.06
C ILE A 478 1.74 5.65 -21.18
N THR A 479 0.90 5.89 -22.20
CA THR A 479 -0.31 5.11 -22.45
C THR A 479 0.03 3.67 -22.81
N ASP A 480 1.01 3.48 -23.68
CA ASP A 480 1.59 2.19 -24.04
C ASP A 480 2.19 1.48 -22.82
N ARG A 481 2.96 2.21 -22.01
CA ARG A 481 3.57 1.67 -20.80
C ARG A 481 2.52 1.23 -19.78
N ALA A 482 1.47 2.03 -19.57
CA ALA A 482 0.36 1.67 -18.69
C ALA A 482 -0.37 0.41 -19.18
N THR A 483 -0.62 0.32 -20.48
CA THR A 483 -1.27 -0.84 -21.11
C THR A 483 -0.42 -2.10 -20.96
N ARG A 484 0.90 -2.02 -21.20
CA ARG A 484 1.84 -3.13 -20.97
C ARG A 484 1.90 -3.55 -19.50
N ILE A 485 1.88 -2.61 -18.57
CA ILE A 485 1.86 -2.91 -17.12
C ILE A 485 0.57 -3.64 -16.73
N LEU A 486 -0.59 -3.24 -17.27
CA LEU A 486 -1.86 -3.93 -17.02
C LEU A 486 -1.83 -5.37 -17.58
N ALA A 487 -1.34 -5.56 -18.80
CA ALA A 487 -1.19 -6.89 -19.40
C ALA A 487 -0.22 -7.77 -18.58
N TRP A 488 0.91 -7.21 -18.15
CA TRP A 488 1.85 -7.88 -17.26
C TRP A 488 1.20 -8.25 -15.93
N ALA A 489 0.41 -7.36 -15.34
CA ALA A 489 -0.28 -7.62 -14.07
C ALA A 489 -1.27 -8.78 -14.20
N ASP A 490 -2.03 -8.82 -15.31
CA ASP A 490 -2.92 -9.93 -15.63
C ASP A 490 -2.15 -11.26 -15.75
N GLN A 491 -1.00 -11.27 -16.44
CA GLN A 491 -0.12 -12.44 -16.55
C GLN A 491 0.46 -12.91 -15.21
N GLN A 492 0.69 -12.00 -14.27
CA GLN A 492 1.15 -12.33 -12.91
C GLN A 492 0.00 -12.68 -11.95
N HIS A 493 -1.22 -12.83 -12.46
CA HIS A 493 -2.44 -13.02 -11.65
C HIS A 493 -2.70 -11.91 -10.62
N ILE A 494 -2.16 -10.70 -10.84
CA ILE A 494 -2.47 -9.51 -10.03
C ILE A 494 -3.79 -8.94 -10.55
N THR A 495 -4.88 -9.63 -10.24
CA THR A 495 -6.23 -9.32 -10.73
C THR A 495 -7.16 -8.96 -9.55
N TYR A 496 -8.47 -8.91 -9.79
CA TYR A 496 -9.50 -8.66 -8.77
C TYR A 496 -9.85 -9.92 -7.96
N ARG A 497 -8.85 -10.75 -7.68
CA ARG A 497 -8.99 -11.89 -6.78
C ARG A 497 -8.91 -11.47 -5.32
N CYS A 498 -9.51 -12.26 -4.43
CA CYS A 498 -9.61 -11.95 -3.01
C CYS A 498 -8.25 -11.72 -2.31
N ASP A 499 -7.18 -12.31 -2.83
CA ASP A 499 -5.80 -12.19 -2.35
C ASP A 499 -5.02 -11.02 -3.00
N THR A 500 -5.32 -10.67 -4.26
CA THR A 500 -4.56 -9.67 -5.03
C THR A 500 -5.28 -8.36 -5.31
N HIS A 501 -6.58 -8.25 -5.02
CA HIS A 501 -7.40 -7.12 -5.48
C HIS A 501 -6.91 -5.76 -4.95
N LEU A 502 -6.36 -5.69 -3.74
CA LEU A 502 -5.83 -4.44 -3.18
C LEU A 502 -4.57 -3.99 -3.92
N LEU A 503 -3.68 -4.94 -4.25
CA LEU A 503 -2.49 -4.67 -5.05
C LEU A 503 -2.88 -4.18 -6.46
N ARG A 504 -3.86 -4.85 -7.10
CA ARG A 504 -4.39 -4.46 -8.41
C ARG A 504 -5.00 -3.05 -8.38
N ARG A 505 -5.82 -2.73 -7.38
CA ARG A 505 -6.44 -1.40 -7.25
C ARG A 505 -5.42 -0.29 -6.99
N ILE A 506 -4.40 -0.56 -6.19
CA ILE A 506 -3.32 0.41 -5.95
C ILE A 506 -2.46 0.61 -7.19
N LEU A 507 -2.19 -0.46 -7.96
CA LEU A 507 -1.54 -0.36 -9.26
C LEU A 507 -2.34 0.53 -10.21
N GLU A 508 -3.63 0.26 -10.38
CA GLU A 508 -4.50 1.06 -11.24
C GLU A 508 -4.60 2.52 -10.76
N ALA A 509 -4.57 2.78 -9.46
CA ALA A 509 -4.53 4.15 -8.93
C ALA A 509 -3.22 4.90 -9.29
N HIS A 510 -2.08 4.20 -9.28
CA HIS A 510 -0.82 4.77 -9.77
C HIS A 510 -0.87 5.06 -11.27
N LEU A 511 -1.47 4.16 -12.08
CA LEU A 511 -1.67 4.40 -13.50
C LEU A 511 -2.58 5.61 -13.75
N VAL A 512 -3.66 5.76 -12.98
CA VAL A 512 -4.49 6.97 -13.02
C VAL A 512 -3.66 8.22 -12.68
N CYS A 513 -2.78 8.18 -11.67
CA CYS A 513 -1.91 9.32 -11.39
C CYS A 513 -0.87 9.60 -12.50
N ALA A 514 -0.40 8.57 -13.20
CA ALA A 514 0.62 8.68 -14.24
C ALA A 514 0.09 9.15 -15.61
N LEU A 515 -1.18 8.85 -15.92
CA LEU A 515 -1.84 9.22 -17.19
C LEU A 515 -2.22 10.72 -17.23
N THR A 516 -1.26 11.60 -16.95
CA THR A 516 -1.36 13.07 -16.97
C THR A 516 -0.54 13.71 -18.09
N GLY A 517 0.18 12.91 -18.89
CA GLY A 517 1.03 13.39 -20.00
C GLY A 517 2.45 13.79 -19.58
N THR A 518 2.92 13.34 -18.42
CA THR A 518 4.27 13.61 -17.90
C THR A 518 5.00 12.31 -17.56
N SER A 519 6.30 12.23 -17.86
CA SER A 519 7.10 11.01 -17.65
C SER A 519 7.20 10.60 -16.17
N THR A 520 7.12 11.56 -15.25
CA THR A 520 6.99 11.34 -13.80
C THR A 520 5.69 11.91 -13.28
N TYR A 521 5.24 11.44 -12.11
CA TYR A 521 4.03 11.91 -11.47
C TYR A 521 4.17 11.94 -9.94
N TYR A 522 3.42 12.83 -9.29
CA TYR A 522 3.41 12.97 -7.83
C TYR A 522 2.17 12.32 -7.25
N ALA A 523 2.34 11.40 -6.32
CA ALA A 523 1.22 10.75 -5.64
C ALA A 523 1.46 10.65 -4.13
N SER A 524 0.50 11.15 -3.35
CA SER A 524 0.53 10.96 -1.89
C SER A 524 -0.19 9.67 -1.48
N THR A 525 0.25 9.03 -0.39
CA THR A 525 -0.35 7.77 0.10
C THR A 525 -1.86 7.88 0.37
N ARG A 526 -2.32 9.03 0.88
CA ARG A 526 -3.75 9.31 1.11
C ARG A 526 -4.54 9.48 -0.20
N GLU A 527 -3.90 10.04 -1.23
CA GLU A 527 -4.52 10.21 -2.55
C GLU A 527 -4.61 8.88 -3.28
N LEU A 528 -3.55 8.07 -3.26
CA LEU A 528 -3.58 6.70 -3.77
C LEU A 528 -4.64 5.85 -3.05
N ALA A 529 -4.74 5.95 -1.72
CA ALA A 529 -5.81 5.29 -0.96
C ALA A 529 -7.20 5.76 -1.40
N ARG A 530 -7.38 7.05 -1.67
CA ARG A 530 -8.66 7.60 -2.16
C ARG A 530 -9.00 7.04 -3.55
N ILE A 531 -8.07 7.12 -4.50
CA ILE A 531 -8.28 6.68 -5.89
C ILE A 531 -8.51 5.18 -5.94
N ALA A 532 -7.69 4.40 -5.22
CA ALA A 532 -7.85 2.96 -5.13
C ALA A 532 -9.04 2.52 -4.26
N ALA A 533 -9.75 3.45 -3.62
CA ALA A 533 -10.82 3.21 -2.67
C ALA A 533 -10.46 2.32 -1.48
N VAL A 534 -9.23 2.43 -0.99
CA VAL A 534 -8.72 1.69 0.16
C VAL A 534 -8.90 2.50 1.44
N ASN A 535 -9.49 1.89 2.46
CA ASN A 535 -9.87 2.57 3.70
C ASN A 535 -8.67 3.14 4.51
N SER A 536 -7.45 2.65 4.23
CA SER A 536 -6.25 2.92 5.00
C SER A 536 -5.11 3.45 4.10
N PRO A 537 -4.58 4.65 4.39
CA PRO A 537 -3.37 5.17 3.74
C PRO A 537 -2.14 4.28 3.95
N GLN A 538 -2.05 3.58 5.08
CA GLN A 538 -0.98 2.63 5.37
C GLN A 538 -1.04 1.45 4.41
N THR A 539 -2.23 0.93 4.13
CA THR A 539 -2.41 -0.14 3.13
C THR A 539 -1.95 0.32 1.76
N ALA A 540 -2.28 1.56 1.34
CA ALA A 540 -1.78 2.10 0.08
C ALA A 540 -0.25 2.24 0.05
N ALA A 541 0.38 2.64 1.16
CA ALA A 541 1.84 2.69 1.28
C ALA A 541 2.48 1.29 1.17
N THR A 542 1.92 0.30 1.87
CA THR A 542 2.39 -1.10 1.82
C THR A 542 2.34 -1.65 0.40
N TYR A 543 1.20 -1.53 -0.29
CA TYR A 543 1.08 -2.04 -1.66
C TYR A 543 1.91 -1.22 -2.67
N THR A 544 2.11 0.08 -2.43
CA THR A 544 3.06 0.88 -3.24
C THR A 544 4.48 0.34 -3.10
N ARG A 545 4.91 -0.02 -1.88
CA ARG A 545 6.24 -0.65 -1.67
C ARG A 545 6.37 -1.97 -2.41
N ILE A 546 5.29 -2.78 -2.43
CA ILE A 546 5.25 -4.03 -3.21
C ILE A 546 5.38 -3.74 -4.72
N LEU A 547 4.70 -2.74 -5.26
CA LEU A 547 4.81 -2.37 -6.68
C LEU A 547 6.21 -1.87 -7.05
N VAL A 548 6.86 -1.14 -6.15
CA VAL A 548 8.28 -0.74 -6.31
C VAL A 548 9.19 -1.97 -6.29
N ASP A 549 8.98 -2.90 -5.36
CA ASP A 549 9.72 -4.15 -5.30
C ASP A 549 9.50 -5.00 -6.57
N LEU A 550 8.30 -4.97 -7.15
CA LEU A 550 7.97 -5.62 -8.43
C LEU A 550 8.56 -4.91 -9.66
N ASN A 551 9.20 -3.74 -9.48
CA ASN A 551 9.83 -2.95 -10.54
C ASN A 551 8.86 -2.50 -11.66
N VAL A 552 7.59 -2.30 -11.32
CA VAL A 552 6.59 -1.70 -12.22
C VAL A 552 6.44 -0.20 -12.01
N ILE A 553 6.89 0.31 -10.86
CA ILE A 553 6.94 1.72 -10.52
C ILE A 553 8.28 1.98 -9.84
N ASP A 554 8.89 3.11 -10.14
CA ASP A 554 10.12 3.57 -9.49
C ASP A 554 9.84 4.79 -8.61
N LEU A 555 10.44 4.82 -7.42
CA LEU A 555 10.42 6.01 -6.58
C LEU A 555 11.59 6.90 -6.94
N ARG A 556 11.32 7.99 -7.66
CA ARG A 556 12.35 8.94 -8.13
C ARG A 556 12.82 9.85 -7.03
N THR A 557 11.86 10.47 -6.35
CA THR A 557 12.12 11.43 -5.27
C THR A 557 11.26 11.07 -4.06
N PRO A 558 11.85 10.82 -2.87
CA PRO A 558 11.08 10.62 -1.67
C PRO A 558 10.31 11.90 -1.28
N ALA A 559 9.18 11.73 -0.60
CA ALA A 559 8.39 12.85 -0.09
C ALA A 559 9.22 13.70 0.87
N ALA A 560 9.12 15.02 0.75
CA ALA A 560 9.85 15.98 1.56
C ALA A 560 8.98 17.19 1.88
N GLY A 561 8.84 17.51 3.17
CA GLY A 561 7.99 18.61 3.64
C GLY A 561 6.54 18.46 3.14
N ARG A 562 6.12 19.38 2.27
CA ARG A 562 4.76 19.40 1.67
C ARG A 562 4.68 18.65 0.33
N ARG A 563 5.81 18.21 -0.23
CA ARG A 563 5.85 17.50 -1.52
C ARG A 563 5.64 16.00 -1.30
N ALA A 564 4.73 15.42 -2.08
CA ALA A 564 4.50 13.99 -2.11
C ALA A 564 5.67 13.25 -2.79
N HIS A 565 5.64 11.92 -2.73
CA HIS A 565 6.56 11.08 -3.49
C HIS A 565 6.41 11.32 -4.99
N GLU A 566 7.53 11.36 -5.69
CA GLU A 566 7.59 11.39 -7.14
C GLU A 566 7.89 10.00 -7.67
N PHE A 567 7.06 9.52 -8.58
CA PHE A 567 7.15 8.20 -9.16
C PHE A 567 7.34 8.27 -10.67
N GLU A 568 7.86 7.18 -11.23
CA GLU A 568 7.95 6.94 -12.67
C GLU A 568 7.44 5.53 -12.96
N LEU A 569 6.65 5.37 -14.02
CA LEU A 569 6.23 4.04 -14.47
C LEU A 569 7.42 3.32 -15.10
N ARG A 570 7.60 2.04 -14.80
CA ARG A 570 8.58 1.17 -15.47
C ARG A 570 7.88 0.06 -16.20
N THR A 571 8.22 -0.12 -17.48
CA THR A 571 7.81 -1.34 -18.18
C THR A 571 8.63 -2.49 -17.60
N PRO A 572 8.00 -3.52 -17.01
CA PRO A 572 8.73 -4.70 -16.57
C PRO A 572 9.37 -5.37 -17.78
N ASP A 573 10.61 -5.90 -17.63
CA ASP A 573 11.32 -6.58 -18.73
C ASP A 573 10.39 -7.59 -19.41
N GLU A 574 10.29 -7.50 -20.73
CA GLU A 574 9.44 -8.41 -21.52
C GLU A 574 9.82 -9.86 -21.17
N PRO A 575 8.85 -10.72 -20.82
CA PRO A 575 9.10 -12.14 -20.87
C PRO A 575 9.45 -12.47 -22.33
N SER A 576 10.59 -13.11 -22.57
CA SER A 576 10.91 -13.69 -23.87
C SER A 576 9.76 -14.63 -24.26
N TRP A 577 8.95 -14.23 -25.23
CA TRP A 577 7.79 -14.97 -25.69
C TRP A 577 8.25 -16.23 -26.43
N THR A 578 8.06 -17.41 -25.85
CA THR A 578 7.89 -18.63 -26.66
C THR A 578 6.43 -18.71 -27.09
N GLN A 579 6.19 -18.66 -28.40
CA GLN A 579 4.88 -18.80 -29.05
C GLN A 579 4.07 -19.96 -28.44
N GLY A 580 2.77 -19.74 -28.16
CA GLY A 580 1.81 -20.85 -28.22
C GLY A 580 0.72 -20.99 -27.16
N VAL A 581 0.40 -20.01 -26.30
CA VAL A 581 -0.79 -20.14 -25.41
C VAL A 581 -1.58 -18.81 -25.33
N PRO A 582 -2.89 -18.78 -25.65
CA PRO A 582 -3.72 -17.60 -25.45
C PRO A 582 -4.03 -17.41 -23.95
N ALA A 583 -4.08 -16.14 -23.51
CA ALA A 583 -4.41 -15.78 -22.13
C ALA A 583 -5.84 -16.23 -21.75
N PRO A 584 -6.06 -16.81 -20.53
CA PRO A 584 -7.38 -17.03 -19.99
C PRO A 584 -8.13 -15.70 -19.82
N HIS A 585 -9.42 -15.70 -20.13
CA HIS A 585 -10.30 -14.54 -20.19
C HIS A 585 -10.20 -13.62 -18.95
N ALA A 586 -9.57 -12.46 -19.12
CA ALA A 586 -9.65 -11.33 -18.19
C ALA A 586 -10.46 -10.19 -18.85
N PRO A 587 -11.40 -9.55 -18.13
CA PRO A 587 -12.28 -8.50 -18.66
C PRO A 587 -11.55 -7.20 -19.07
N THR A 588 -10.22 -7.15 -19.01
CA THR A 588 -9.42 -6.03 -19.55
C THR A 588 -9.24 -6.09 -21.08
N ARG A 589 -9.64 -7.19 -21.75
CA ARG A 589 -9.42 -7.35 -23.20
C ARG A 589 -10.27 -6.41 -24.06
N GLU A 590 -11.40 -5.90 -23.56
CA GLU A 590 -12.22 -4.90 -24.27
C GLU A 590 -11.52 -3.54 -24.40
N LEU A 591 -10.54 -3.21 -23.55
CA LEU A 591 -9.74 -1.98 -23.70
C LEU A 591 -8.63 -2.12 -24.75
N ALA A 592 -8.33 -3.33 -25.21
CA ALA A 592 -7.17 -3.61 -26.07
C ALA A 592 -7.52 -3.80 -27.56
N THR A 593 -8.82 -3.82 -27.91
CA THR A 593 -9.27 -4.01 -29.31
C THR A 593 -9.14 -2.75 -30.16
N THR A 594 -8.89 -1.60 -29.54
CA THR A 594 -8.46 -0.33 -30.14
C THR A 594 -7.42 0.27 -29.19
N ALA A 595 -6.26 0.73 -29.69
CA ALA A 595 -5.26 1.39 -28.85
C ALA A 595 -5.94 2.55 -28.09
N PRO A 596 -6.17 2.42 -26.77
CA PRO A 596 -6.99 3.39 -26.06
C PRO A 596 -6.21 4.69 -25.93
N SER A 597 -6.84 5.82 -26.22
CA SER A 597 -6.23 7.12 -25.92
C SER A 597 -5.95 7.22 -24.41
N MET A 598 -4.94 8.02 -24.03
CA MET A 598 -4.62 8.28 -22.61
C MET A 598 -5.87 8.63 -21.79
N LYS A 599 -6.75 9.47 -22.35
CA LYS A 599 -8.02 9.89 -21.74
C LYS A 599 -8.96 8.71 -21.51
N THR A 600 -9.25 7.92 -22.55
CA THR A 600 -10.17 6.77 -22.45
C THR A 600 -9.66 5.68 -21.51
N LEU A 601 -8.34 5.42 -21.50
CA LEU A 601 -7.72 4.48 -20.56
C LEU A 601 -7.88 4.99 -19.12
N ARG A 602 -7.55 6.26 -18.86
CA ARG A 602 -7.67 6.87 -17.52
C ARG A 602 -9.12 6.84 -17.03
N GLU A 603 -10.08 7.22 -17.87
CA GLU A 603 -11.51 7.24 -17.55
C GLU A 603 -12.03 5.83 -17.24
N SER A 604 -11.60 4.83 -18.01
CA SER A 604 -11.97 3.44 -17.77
C SER A 604 -11.46 2.92 -16.42
N LEU A 605 -10.19 3.22 -16.07
CA LEU A 605 -9.62 2.87 -14.77
C LEU A 605 -10.35 3.60 -13.63
N GLN A 606 -10.66 4.89 -13.79
CA GLN A 606 -11.41 5.66 -12.80
C GLN A 606 -12.83 5.11 -12.60
N LYS A 607 -13.54 4.76 -13.68
CA LYS A 607 -14.87 4.14 -13.62
C LYS A 607 -14.82 2.82 -12.85
N LYS A 608 -13.84 1.97 -13.15
CA LYS A 608 -13.63 0.68 -12.47
C LYS A 608 -13.31 0.84 -10.99
N LEU A 609 -12.44 1.77 -10.63
CA LEU A 609 -12.12 2.08 -9.23
C LEU A 609 -13.28 2.76 -8.50
N GLY A 610 -14.11 3.50 -9.23
CA GLY A 610 -15.32 4.17 -8.75
C GLY A 610 -16.33 3.22 -8.12
N LEU A 611 -16.48 2.01 -8.69
CA LEU A 611 -17.31 0.96 -8.09
C LEU A 611 -16.91 0.69 -6.64
N PHE A 612 -15.61 0.56 -6.37
CA PHE A 612 -15.10 0.28 -5.02
C PHE A 612 -15.11 1.49 -4.10
N ALA A 613 -15.28 2.71 -4.64
CA ALA A 613 -15.28 3.97 -3.91
C ALA A 613 -16.62 4.29 -3.24
N HIS A 614 -17.62 3.40 -3.34
CA HIS A 614 -18.92 3.61 -2.71
C HIS A 614 -18.92 3.32 -1.20
N ASP A 615 -19.75 4.03 -0.44
CA ASP A 615 -19.84 3.95 1.02
C ASP A 615 -20.29 2.57 1.52
N VAL A 616 -21.16 1.89 0.76
CA VAL A 616 -21.71 0.56 1.10
C VAL A 616 -20.61 -0.46 1.42
N TRP A 617 -19.46 -0.39 0.76
CA TRP A 617 -18.35 -1.34 0.96
C TRP A 617 -17.59 -1.15 2.26
N THR A 618 -17.89 -0.09 3.01
CA THR A 618 -17.28 0.15 4.32
C THR A 618 -17.93 -0.68 5.43
N ALA A 619 -19.06 -1.33 5.14
CA ALA A 619 -19.72 -2.26 6.04
C ALA A 619 -18.93 -3.59 6.15
N PRO A 620 -19.04 -4.30 7.28
CA PRO A 620 -18.52 -5.67 7.39
C PRO A 620 -19.06 -6.56 6.26
N GLY A 621 -18.18 -7.34 5.62
CA GLY A 621 -18.54 -8.19 4.47
C GLY A 621 -18.55 -7.48 3.10
N GLY A 622 -18.47 -6.13 3.08
CA GLY A 622 -18.49 -5.34 1.85
C GLY A 622 -17.34 -5.63 0.88
N THR A 623 -16.18 -6.06 1.37
CA THR A 623 -15.02 -6.38 0.51
C THR A 623 -15.34 -7.50 -0.49
N HIS A 624 -15.79 -8.67 -0.02
CA HIS A 624 -16.11 -9.79 -0.90
C HIS A 624 -17.31 -9.48 -1.79
N ALA A 625 -18.33 -8.80 -1.25
CA ALA A 625 -19.48 -8.34 -2.02
C ALA A 625 -19.08 -7.42 -3.18
N SER A 626 -18.15 -6.49 -2.95
CA SER A 626 -17.65 -5.59 -3.99
C SER A 626 -16.90 -6.33 -5.11
N LEU A 627 -16.16 -7.39 -4.79
CA LEU A 627 -15.45 -8.20 -5.79
C LEU A 627 -16.42 -9.03 -6.62
N LEU A 628 -17.39 -9.68 -5.96
CA LEU A 628 -18.42 -10.46 -6.63
C LEU A 628 -19.22 -9.57 -7.59
N LEU A 629 -19.69 -8.42 -7.12
CA LEU A 629 -20.44 -7.48 -7.94
C LEU A 629 -19.61 -6.90 -9.09
N ALA A 630 -18.31 -6.60 -8.85
CA ALA A 630 -17.41 -6.17 -9.91
C ALA A 630 -17.29 -7.21 -11.03
N ALA A 631 -17.16 -8.49 -10.68
CA ALA A 631 -17.07 -9.57 -11.67
C ALA A 631 -18.36 -9.71 -12.49
N LEU A 632 -19.53 -9.68 -11.82
CA LEU A 632 -20.84 -9.77 -12.47
C LEU A 632 -21.08 -8.62 -13.48
N HIS A 633 -20.62 -7.40 -13.20
CA HIS A 633 -20.79 -6.26 -14.12
C HIS A 633 -19.73 -6.16 -15.22
N THR A 634 -18.56 -6.76 -15.03
CA THR A 634 -17.44 -6.59 -15.98
C THR A 634 -17.26 -7.77 -16.92
N ILE A 635 -17.85 -8.92 -16.61
CA ILE A 635 -17.73 -10.13 -17.42
C ILE A 635 -19.12 -10.40 -18.05
N PRO A 636 -19.29 -10.23 -19.36
CA PRO A 636 -20.56 -10.48 -20.02
C PRO A 636 -21.08 -11.91 -19.80
N GLY A 637 -22.35 -12.06 -19.43
CA GLY A 637 -22.97 -13.37 -19.17
C GLY A 637 -22.43 -14.11 -17.94
N CYS A 638 -21.68 -13.43 -17.07
CA CYS A 638 -21.13 -14.03 -15.86
C CYS A 638 -22.21 -14.26 -14.82
N ASP A 639 -22.41 -15.52 -14.43
CA ASP A 639 -23.20 -15.88 -13.27
C ASP A 639 -22.38 -15.82 -11.97
N THR A 640 -23.03 -16.11 -10.84
CA THR A 640 -22.38 -16.10 -9.52
C THR A 640 -21.29 -17.17 -9.36
N ALA A 641 -21.39 -18.30 -10.06
CA ALA A 641 -20.42 -19.38 -10.02
C ALA A 641 -19.14 -19.02 -10.80
N ALA A 642 -19.29 -18.48 -12.01
CA ALA A 642 -18.19 -17.96 -12.82
C ALA A 642 -17.52 -16.76 -12.14
N ALA A 643 -18.29 -15.89 -11.48
CA ALA A 643 -17.77 -14.77 -10.72
C ALA A 643 -16.95 -15.24 -9.50
N ALA A 644 -17.40 -16.29 -8.80
CA ALA A 644 -16.66 -16.91 -7.71
C ALA A 644 -15.30 -17.47 -8.16
N CYS A 645 -15.28 -18.22 -9.26
CA CYS A 645 -14.04 -18.76 -9.84
C CYS A 645 -13.05 -17.65 -10.21
N THR A 646 -13.55 -16.59 -10.85
CA THR A 646 -12.72 -15.46 -11.31
C THR A 646 -12.15 -14.65 -10.14
N THR A 647 -12.96 -14.43 -9.11
CA THR A 647 -12.55 -13.67 -7.90
C THR A 647 -11.80 -14.52 -6.87
N GLY A 648 -11.78 -15.85 -7.04
CA GLY A 648 -11.15 -16.76 -6.08
C GLY A 648 -11.85 -16.81 -4.71
N LEU A 649 -13.14 -16.45 -4.65
CA LEU A 649 -13.92 -16.52 -3.42
C LEU A 649 -14.31 -17.97 -3.12
N THR A 650 -14.23 -18.36 -1.85
CA THR A 650 -14.75 -19.66 -1.37
C THR A 650 -16.27 -19.68 -1.38
N ALA A 651 -16.89 -20.87 -1.41
CA ALA A 651 -18.35 -21.02 -1.43
C ALA A 651 -19.05 -20.28 -0.27
N ASP A 652 -18.47 -20.28 0.94
CA ASP A 652 -18.98 -19.55 2.10
C ASP A 652 -18.86 -18.02 1.92
N GLN A 653 -17.74 -17.54 1.37
CA GLN A 653 -17.58 -16.12 1.05
C GLN A 653 -18.57 -15.65 -0.03
N VAL A 654 -18.81 -16.47 -1.06
CA VAL A 654 -19.80 -16.19 -2.12
C VAL A 654 -21.19 -16.12 -1.51
N THR A 655 -21.58 -17.10 -0.70
CA THR A 655 -22.89 -17.14 -0.03
C THR A 655 -23.13 -15.88 0.81
N ARG A 656 -22.14 -15.46 1.61
CA ARG A 656 -22.23 -14.22 2.40
C ARG A 656 -22.24 -12.96 1.55
N ALA A 657 -21.45 -12.92 0.47
CA ALA A 657 -21.40 -11.80 -0.46
C ALA A 657 -22.74 -11.63 -1.20
N THR A 658 -23.31 -12.70 -1.73
CA THR A 658 -24.63 -12.71 -2.37
C THR A 658 -25.70 -12.23 -1.40
N ARG A 659 -25.73 -12.77 -0.17
CA ARG A 659 -26.67 -12.32 0.86
C ARG A 659 -26.52 -10.82 1.15
N PHE A 660 -25.30 -10.33 1.33
CA PHE A 660 -25.03 -8.91 1.53
C PHE A 660 -25.58 -8.06 0.38
N LEU A 661 -25.34 -8.47 -0.88
CA LEU A 661 -25.79 -7.72 -2.05
C LEU A 661 -27.32 -7.72 -2.18
N THR A 662 -27.98 -8.85 -1.96
CA THR A 662 -29.44 -8.96 -1.98
C THR A 662 -30.06 -8.15 -0.84
N ASP A 663 -29.53 -8.26 0.37
CA ASP A 663 -29.98 -7.47 1.51
C ASP A 663 -29.77 -5.98 1.27
N ALA A 664 -28.67 -5.57 0.65
CA ALA A 664 -28.42 -4.18 0.29
C ALA A 664 -29.28 -3.67 -0.89
N GLY A 665 -30.00 -4.55 -1.59
CA GLY A 665 -30.80 -4.21 -2.78
C GLY A 665 -29.96 -3.96 -4.03
N LEU A 666 -28.71 -4.44 -4.05
CA LEU A 666 -27.75 -4.31 -5.15
C LEU A 666 -27.73 -5.54 -6.08
N LEU A 667 -28.41 -6.63 -5.69
CA LEU A 667 -28.59 -7.83 -6.50
C LEU A 667 -30.05 -8.28 -6.39
N THR A 668 -30.86 -7.87 -7.37
CA THR A 668 -32.31 -8.15 -7.45
C THR A 668 -32.66 -9.23 -8.47
N THR A 669 -31.80 -9.47 -9.45
CA THR A 669 -31.91 -10.49 -10.50
C THR A 669 -30.55 -11.16 -10.71
N PRO A 670 -30.49 -12.39 -11.26
CA PRO A 670 -29.22 -13.03 -11.65
C PRO A 670 -28.44 -12.22 -12.69
N ASP A 671 -29.14 -11.42 -13.50
CA ASP A 671 -28.54 -10.54 -14.49
C ASP A 671 -28.16 -9.19 -13.89
N ALA A 672 -26.91 -8.78 -14.14
CA ALA A 672 -26.26 -7.58 -13.62
C ALA A 672 -26.78 -6.29 -14.27
N SER A 673 -28.06 -5.97 -14.05
CA SER A 673 -28.66 -4.70 -14.47
C SER A 673 -27.90 -3.51 -13.88
N PRO A 674 -27.72 -2.39 -14.62
CA PRO A 674 -27.04 -1.21 -14.11
C PRO A 674 -27.67 -0.72 -12.80
N ILE A 675 -26.84 -0.50 -11.78
CA ILE A 675 -27.31 -0.02 -10.47
C ILE A 675 -27.46 1.50 -10.54
N SER A 676 -28.66 2.00 -10.23
CA SER A 676 -28.92 3.44 -10.19
C SER A 676 -28.27 4.10 -8.97
N ASP A 677 -28.05 5.43 -9.06
CA ASP A 677 -27.54 6.22 -7.93
C ASP A 677 -28.47 6.13 -6.70
N THR A 678 -29.78 6.04 -6.92
CA THR A 678 -30.77 5.86 -5.85
C THR A 678 -30.64 4.51 -5.14
N GLN A 679 -30.35 3.43 -5.88
CA GLN A 679 -30.08 2.11 -5.30
C GLN A 679 -28.79 2.14 -4.47
N TRP A 680 -27.73 2.77 -4.98
CA TRP A 680 -26.49 2.96 -4.22
C TRP A 680 -26.71 3.71 -2.91
N GLN A 681 -27.42 4.85 -2.95
CA GLN A 681 -27.74 5.63 -1.77
C GLN A 681 -28.55 4.83 -0.75
N HIS A 682 -29.59 4.12 -1.20
CA HIS A 682 -30.42 3.29 -0.32
C HIS A 682 -29.60 2.14 0.30
N ALA A 683 -28.73 1.49 -0.48
CA ALA A 683 -27.83 0.47 0.02
C ALA A 683 -26.91 1.01 1.13
N ALA A 684 -26.29 2.18 0.95
CA ALA A 684 -25.45 2.80 1.96
C ALA A 684 -26.21 3.23 3.22
N GLN A 685 -27.47 3.65 3.09
CA GLN A 685 -28.33 3.93 4.24
C GLN A 685 -28.66 2.64 5.00
N LYS A 686 -29.05 1.58 4.28
CA LYS A 686 -29.40 0.27 4.86
C LYS A 686 -28.22 -0.38 5.58
N THR A 687 -27.02 -0.27 5.03
CA THR A 687 -25.78 -0.73 5.68
C THR A 687 -25.24 0.24 6.74
N ARG A 688 -25.91 1.39 6.97
CA ARG A 688 -25.49 2.45 7.90
C ARG A 688 -24.10 3.01 7.63
N THR A 689 -23.70 3.04 6.37
CA THR A 689 -22.38 3.52 5.93
C THR A 689 -22.43 4.85 5.20
N ALA A 690 -23.62 5.39 4.92
CA ALA A 690 -23.77 6.70 4.27
C ALA A 690 -22.87 7.79 4.90
N GLY A 691 -22.12 8.49 4.05
CA GLY A 691 -21.14 9.50 4.40
C GLY A 691 -19.79 8.98 4.91
N ALA A 692 -19.49 7.67 4.83
CA ALA A 692 -18.25 7.10 5.36
C ALA A 692 -17.01 7.67 4.67
N TRP A 693 -16.98 7.69 3.34
CA TRP A 693 -15.89 8.26 2.56
C TRP A 693 -15.79 9.77 2.74
N HIS A 694 -16.92 10.47 2.87
CA HIS A 694 -16.92 11.90 3.20
C HIS A 694 -16.21 12.13 4.55
N ARG A 695 -16.62 11.43 5.62
CA ARG A 695 -15.97 11.52 6.95
C ARG A 695 -14.47 11.22 6.89
N ARG A 696 -14.05 10.22 6.09
CA ARG A 696 -12.64 9.90 5.89
C ARG A 696 -11.88 11.00 5.15
N ARG A 697 -12.44 11.54 4.06
CA ARG A 697 -11.86 12.66 3.31
C ARG A 697 -11.66 13.85 4.23
N THR A 698 -12.69 14.25 4.99
CA THR A 698 -12.60 15.34 5.97
C THR A 698 -11.49 15.09 7.00
N ARG A 699 -11.42 13.88 7.57
CA ARG A 699 -10.35 13.51 8.50
C ARG A 699 -8.96 13.63 7.86
N TRP A 700 -8.78 13.14 6.64
CA TRP A 700 -7.51 13.21 5.93
C TRP A 700 -7.13 14.65 5.56
N THR A 701 -8.10 15.48 5.22
CA THR A 701 -7.92 16.91 4.98
C THR A 701 -7.45 17.62 6.24
N ILE A 702 -8.08 17.37 7.40
CA ILE A 702 -7.65 17.92 8.69
C ILE A 702 -6.22 17.46 9.01
N GLN A 703 -5.90 16.18 8.83
CA GLN A 703 -4.56 15.65 9.06
C GLN A 703 -3.50 16.31 8.16
N ARG A 704 -3.82 16.59 6.89
CA ARG A 704 -2.93 17.35 6.00
C ARG A 704 -2.73 18.77 6.51
N ALA A 705 -3.78 19.45 6.95
CA ALA A 705 -3.69 20.78 7.54
C ALA A 705 -2.86 20.81 8.83
N CYS A 706 -2.98 19.78 9.68
CA CYS A 706 -2.09 19.60 10.84
C CYS A 706 -0.63 19.45 10.40
N TRP A 707 -0.36 18.66 9.36
CA TRP A 707 0.99 18.51 8.82
C TRP A 707 1.53 19.83 8.24
N ASP A 708 0.71 20.57 7.52
CA ASP A 708 1.09 21.88 6.97
C ASP A 708 1.41 22.90 8.06
N TRP A 709 0.66 22.88 9.17
CA TRP A 709 0.95 23.69 10.35
C TRP A 709 2.30 23.31 10.98
N TRP A 710 2.55 22.02 11.17
CA TRP A 710 3.85 21.54 11.66
C TRP A 710 5.00 21.98 10.75
N GLN A 711 4.85 21.81 9.44
CA GLN A 711 5.86 22.22 8.46
C GLN A 711 6.08 23.74 8.45
N ALA A 712 5.02 24.54 8.63
CA ALA A 712 5.15 25.99 8.76
C ALA A 712 5.95 26.39 10.00
N GLU A 713 5.74 25.72 11.13
CA GLU A 713 6.55 25.97 12.32
C GLU A 713 8.00 25.54 12.15
N HIS A 714 8.23 24.35 11.60
CA HIS A 714 9.58 23.85 11.33
C HIS A 714 10.35 24.80 10.41
N GLU A 715 9.71 25.25 9.32
CA GLU A 715 10.26 26.23 8.39
C GLU A 715 10.57 27.58 9.07
N PHE A 716 9.71 28.02 9.98
CA PHE A 716 9.96 29.22 10.77
C PHE A 716 11.16 29.04 11.72
N LEU A 717 11.28 27.89 12.39
CA LEU A 717 12.38 27.64 13.32
C LEU A 717 13.72 27.36 12.63
N ALA A 718 13.70 26.76 11.44
CA ALA A 718 14.90 26.38 10.71
C ALA A 718 15.47 27.51 9.83
N ALA A 719 14.73 28.60 9.61
CA ALA A 719 15.21 29.70 8.78
C ALA A 719 16.34 30.46 9.51
N PRO A 720 17.46 30.75 8.81
CA PRO A 720 18.51 31.63 9.31
C PRO A 720 17.99 33.02 9.72
N HIS A 721 18.64 33.65 10.71
CA HIS A 721 18.23 34.97 11.25
C HIS A 721 18.26 36.10 10.20
N ASP A 722 19.04 35.94 9.13
CA ASP A 722 19.14 36.87 7.99
C ASP A 722 18.14 36.57 6.86
N HIS A 723 17.46 35.41 6.89
CA HIS A 723 16.48 34.99 5.90
C HIS A 723 15.06 35.19 6.41
N LYS A 724 14.27 35.97 5.66
CA LYS A 724 12.83 36.13 5.94
C LYS A 724 12.13 34.79 5.75
N HIS A 725 11.42 34.32 6.78
CA HIS A 725 10.51 33.18 6.68
C HIS A 725 9.52 33.39 5.52
N THR A 726 9.04 32.31 4.91
CA THR A 726 8.03 32.46 3.87
C THR A 726 6.77 33.12 4.42
N VAL A 727 6.14 33.94 3.57
CA VAL A 727 4.86 34.60 3.85
C VAL A 727 3.82 33.57 4.32
N TRP A 728 3.88 32.35 3.79
CA TRP A 728 3.02 31.23 4.16
C TRP A 728 3.25 30.78 5.61
N ALA A 729 4.49 30.46 5.99
CA ALA A 729 4.82 30.02 7.34
C ALA A 729 4.42 31.06 8.40
N SER A 730 4.73 32.34 8.12
CA SER A 730 4.33 33.46 8.98
C SER A 730 2.81 33.58 9.10
N THR A 731 2.06 33.42 8.00
CA THR A 731 0.59 33.50 8.01
C THR A 731 -0.03 32.38 8.84
N VAL A 732 0.42 31.14 8.65
CA VAL A 732 -0.07 29.98 9.40
C VAL A 732 0.17 30.17 10.90
N LEU A 733 1.38 30.56 11.30
CA LEU A 733 1.72 30.77 12.70
C LEU A 733 1.02 31.98 13.32
N SER A 734 0.80 33.05 12.57
CA SER A 734 0.00 34.19 13.06
C SER A 734 -1.46 33.83 13.31
N THR A 735 -1.99 32.86 12.54
CA THR A 735 -3.41 32.45 12.60
C THR A 735 -3.66 31.32 13.61
N LEU A 736 -2.73 30.39 13.74
CA LEU A 736 -2.89 29.18 14.55
C LEU A 736 -2.00 29.17 15.81
N GLY A 737 -1.00 30.05 15.87
CA GLY A 737 0.06 30.02 16.87
C GLY A 737 1.07 28.90 16.63
N ARG A 738 1.86 28.60 17.66
CA ARG A 738 2.77 27.46 17.71
C ARG A 738 1.98 26.14 17.73
N TYR A 739 2.52 25.11 17.10
CA TYR A 739 1.97 23.77 17.11
C TYR A 739 1.82 23.27 18.56
N PRO A 740 0.66 22.68 18.93
CA PRO A 740 0.41 22.24 20.30
C PRO A 740 1.43 21.21 20.77
N ARG A 741 1.77 21.26 22.06
CA ARG A 741 2.73 20.35 22.69
C ARG A 741 2.18 19.89 24.03
N THR A 742 2.42 18.63 24.38
CA THR A 742 2.24 18.12 25.75
C THR A 742 3.52 18.37 26.53
N THR A 743 3.36 18.81 27.78
CA THR A 743 4.45 18.87 28.75
C THR A 743 4.83 17.44 29.13
N SER A 744 6.07 17.03 28.82
CA SER A 744 6.62 15.79 29.37
C SER A 744 6.93 16.00 30.86
N PRO A 745 6.80 14.97 31.71
CA PRO A 745 7.28 15.00 33.08
C PRO A 745 8.81 15.15 33.19
N GLN A 746 9.57 15.00 32.09
CA GLN A 746 11.00 15.30 32.06
C GLN A 746 11.29 16.78 31.78
N PRO A 747 12.19 17.43 32.53
CA PRO A 747 12.57 18.82 32.30
C PRO A 747 13.18 18.99 30.89
N GLY A 748 12.58 19.86 30.08
CA GLY A 748 13.00 20.17 28.70
C GLY A 748 12.36 19.33 27.59
N GLY A 749 11.58 18.29 27.93
CA GLY A 749 10.89 17.47 26.93
C GLY A 749 9.50 18.04 26.61
N SER A 750 9.31 18.68 25.47
CA SER A 750 7.97 18.97 24.95
C SER A 750 7.71 18.10 23.72
N THR A 751 6.68 17.25 23.75
CA THR A 751 6.31 16.40 22.61
C THR A 751 5.15 17.01 21.84
N ALA A 752 5.10 16.82 20.52
CA ALA A 752 4.02 17.35 19.68
C ALA A 752 2.67 16.71 20.05
N ASP A 753 1.65 17.55 20.28
CA ASP A 753 0.28 17.10 20.56
C ASP A 753 -0.57 17.15 19.29
N HIS A 754 -0.48 16.08 18.51
CA HIS A 754 -1.27 15.94 17.28
C HIS A 754 -2.78 15.88 17.54
N ALA A 755 -3.22 15.40 18.71
CA ALA A 755 -4.63 15.31 19.04
C ALA A 755 -5.22 16.70 19.34
N ALA A 756 -4.50 17.55 20.08
CA ALA A 756 -4.87 18.95 20.27
C ALA A 756 -4.84 19.73 18.96
N ALA A 757 -3.83 19.51 18.11
CA ALA A 757 -3.79 20.13 16.79
C ALA A 757 -5.00 19.75 15.94
N TYR A 758 -5.39 18.47 15.94
CA TYR A 758 -6.58 18.00 15.25
C TYR A 758 -7.85 18.64 15.82
N ARG A 759 -8.04 18.65 17.16
CA ARG A 759 -9.22 19.27 17.79
C ARG A 759 -9.36 20.75 17.48
N ARG A 760 -8.25 21.50 17.37
CA ARG A 760 -8.27 22.93 16.99
C ARG A 760 -8.69 23.14 15.52
N LEU A 761 -8.31 22.23 14.63
CA LEU A 761 -8.63 22.32 13.21
C LEU A 761 -9.97 21.64 12.85
N ALA A 762 -10.48 20.70 13.63
CA ALA A 762 -11.69 19.96 13.27
C ALA A 762 -12.94 20.84 13.05
N PRO A 763 -13.27 21.82 13.91
CA PRO A 763 -14.46 22.70 13.74
C PRO A 763 -14.43 23.50 12.45
N ARG A 764 -13.21 23.72 11.97
CA ARG A 764 -12.88 24.51 10.81
C ARG A 764 -13.17 23.73 9.50
N TYR A 765 -13.07 22.39 9.50
CA TYR A 765 -13.31 21.54 8.32
C TYR A 765 -14.60 20.70 8.40
N THR A 766 -15.29 20.70 9.54
CA THR A 766 -16.53 19.92 9.72
C THR A 766 -17.72 20.80 9.38
N PRO A 767 -18.53 20.47 8.36
CA PRO A 767 -19.70 21.28 8.03
C PRO A 767 -20.70 21.30 9.20
N THR A 768 -21.32 22.46 9.45
CA THR A 768 -22.30 22.70 10.52
C THR A 768 -23.66 22.04 10.26
N ARG A 769 -23.93 21.59 9.03
CA ARG A 769 -25.11 20.78 8.66
C ARG A 769 -24.74 19.70 7.64
N TRP A 770 -25.31 18.51 7.83
CA TRP A 770 -25.34 17.46 6.82
C TRP A 770 -26.30 17.90 5.72
N VAL A 771 -25.78 18.24 4.54
CA VAL A 771 -26.59 18.28 3.33
C VAL A 771 -26.35 16.96 2.62
N THR A 772 -27.31 16.05 2.73
CA THR A 772 -27.45 14.94 1.78
C THR A 772 -27.71 15.57 0.42
N GLN A 773 -26.69 15.58 -0.44
CA GLN A 773 -26.89 15.74 -1.89
C GLN A 773 -27.29 14.39 -2.47
#